data_AF-A0A939A744-F1
#
_entry.id   AF-A0A939A744-F1
#
_cell.length_a   1.000
_cell.length_b   1.000
_cell.length_c   1.000
_cell.angle_alpha   90.00
_cell.angle_beta   90.00
_cell.angle_gamma   90.00
#
_symmetry.space_group_name_H-M   'P 1'
#
loop_
_entity.id
_entity.type
_entity.pdbx_description
1 polymer ?
#
loop_
_entity_poly.entity_id
_entity_poly.type
_entity_poly.pdbx_seq_one_letter_code
_entity_poly.pdbx_strand_id
1 'polypeptide(L)'
;DGSGHQAMLVPRYGGNLFAPGRADADDAILRAVAVFEDLELGPHDAEVHAILELLTLTWARVREGSAWRRVRAPVDFSDLSSEYIGILYEGLLDFELKRADELTLFLGVGNQPALPFSRLDAMTEAQLKDLFGKLKKAAKAKADEGEADETEEDGEDQETADADEEGAEAADDAPVEPEPEPEEIVIDEARRDRLLVEEWSRKAVIAAGLMRPHRRNWNARHAEEYEREQKYERELKAAGNLLVLRTVRQGEWFLVRWGGTRKGAGTFYTRPQLAGPTVRRTLQPLAYEAVGATADPDTGLETVQEWRPRTPEAILALQVCDPAMGSGSFLVSALRYLTDALWESLYAHHRLQRDGDQTVARMADGQPLTHESQQKVPLPPDHPDLDARLRVLLKRHVVERCLYGVDIDPLAVELGKLSLWVETMDRDLPFGFLDHKLRAGNSLVGGWFDRFRTYPLAAWEREGGDKSHGTAVHHAEGSWTKAIAKRKKAVGKENQRQLPMFGGRTTPEAVHERAAAALAAVHELPVHEVEERARKFRELQRDPDFLALKDAFDLWCALWFWPAERIELAPSPAELLAPTQEQKAVARKVAAEMRFLHWELAFPDVFDRPGAGFDAVVGNPPWEIQKPNSKEFFSNLDPLYRTYGKQEALACQKGYFEQEARHEGDWLRYNARLKALGNWVGKVGDGKGQGAGYSDAAHPFRHQGSADLNTYKLFLELAHALLRQGGEFGLIVPSGLYSDKGSTALRTLFLDHCHWRWLFGFENRDKIFDIHRSFKFCPVLVRKGGQTRALRAAFMRRSLDDWD
;
A
#
# COMPACT_ATOMS: atom_id res chain seq x y z
N ASP A 1 -7.33 -26.70 12.53
CA ASP A 1 -7.43 -25.81 13.70
C ASP A 1 -6.07 -25.21 14.12
N GLY A 2 -5.27 -24.77 13.14
CA GLY A 2 -3.85 -24.45 13.38
C GLY A 2 -3.00 -25.72 13.47
N SER A 3 -1.79 -25.61 14.05
CA SER A 3 -0.89 -26.74 14.27
C SER A 3 -1.16 -27.38 15.63
N GLY A 4 -1.56 -28.65 15.63
CA GLY A 4 -1.74 -29.46 16.85
C GLY A 4 -0.46 -30.19 17.31
N HIS A 5 0.70 -29.90 16.71
CA HIS A 5 1.95 -30.59 17.03
C HIS A 5 2.45 -30.19 18.42
N GLN A 6 2.84 -31.16 19.26
CA GLN A 6 3.24 -30.90 20.65
C GLN A 6 4.42 -29.93 20.79
N ALA A 7 5.34 -29.92 19.83
CA ALA A 7 6.48 -28.99 19.81
C ALA A 7 6.14 -27.60 19.25
N MET A 8 5.00 -27.44 18.58
CA MET A 8 4.59 -26.21 17.90
C MET A 8 3.06 -26.13 17.92
N LEU A 9 2.50 -25.95 19.11
CA LEU A 9 1.07 -25.76 19.28
C LEU A 9 0.73 -24.33 18.87
N VAL A 10 0.09 -24.17 17.72
CA VAL A 10 -0.27 -22.87 17.16
C VAL A 10 -1.76 -22.88 16.90
N PRO A 11 -2.55 -22.04 17.61
CA PRO A 11 -3.97 -21.89 17.36
C PRO A 11 -4.27 -21.51 15.90
N ARG A 12 -5.46 -21.84 15.43
CA ARG A 12 -5.93 -21.42 14.09
C ARG A 12 -5.83 -19.90 13.94
N TYR A 13 -5.27 -19.47 12.81
CA TYR A 13 -5.31 -18.08 12.37
C TYR A 13 -6.77 -17.64 12.15
N GLY A 14 -7.17 -16.57 12.84
CA GLY A 14 -8.55 -16.05 12.80
C GLY A 14 -8.86 -15.15 11.59
N GLY A 15 -7.86 -14.77 10.80
CA GLY A 15 -8.02 -13.95 9.59
C GLY A 15 -8.23 -14.76 8.31
N ASN A 16 -8.22 -14.08 7.16
CA ASN A 16 -8.47 -14.70 5.85
C ASN A 16 -7.20 -15.19 5.14
N LEU A 17 -6.03 -14.64 5.47
CA LEU A 17 -4.75 -15.01 4.85
C LEU A 17 -4.46 -16.52 4.82
N PHE A 18 -4.80 -17.24 5.88
CA PHE A 18 -4.66 -18.70 5.98
C PHE A 18 -6.02 -19.41 6.10
N ALA A 19 -7.09 -18.78 5.56
CA ALA A 19 -8.36 -19.44 5.46
C ALA A 19 -8.24 -20.60 4.44
N PRO A 20 -8.81 -21.77 4.74
CA PRO A 20 -8.78 -22.88 3.80
C PRO A 20 -9.49 -22.50 2.52
N GLY A 21 -9.00 -23.06 1.43
CA GLY A 21 -9.56 -22.89 0.10
C GLY A 21 -11.01 -23.36 0.04
N ARG A 22 -11.79 -22.70 -0.81
CA ARG A 22 -13.19 -23.06 -1.07
C ARG A 22 -13.45 -23.03 -2.56
N ALA A 23 -13.63 -24.21 -3.15
CA ALA A 23 -13.92 -24.35 -4.58
C ALA A 23 -15.25 -23.68 -5.00
N ASP A 24 -16.19 -23.54 -4.06
CA ASP A 24 -17.51 -22.93 -4.24
C ASP A 24 -17.55 -21.43 -3.90
N ALA A 25 -16.42 -20.82 -3.51
CA ALA A 25 -16.39 -19.42 -3.11
C ALA A 25 -16.55 -18.48 -4.33
N ASP A 26 -17.22 -17.35 -4.12
CA ASP A 26 -17.25 -16.26 -5.10
C ASP A 26 -15.85 -15.61 -5.26
N ASP A 27 -15.02 -15.70 -4.23
CA ASP A 27 -13.63 -15.22 -4.23
C ASP A 27 -12.70 -16.14 -5.05
N ALA A 28 -12.06 -15.57 -6.08
CA ALA A 28 -11.14 -16.30 -6.94
C ALA A 28 -9.89 -16.82 -6.23
N ILE A 29 -9.40 -16.10 -5.20
CA ILE A 29 -8.24 -16.51 -4.41
C ILE A 29 -8.60 -17.76 -3.60
N LEU A 30 -9.74 -17.77 -2.91
CA LEU A 30 -10.19 -18.94 -2.15
C LEU A 30 -10.41 -20.16 -3.05
N ARG A 31 -10.92 -19.96 -4.28
CA ARG A 31 -11.00 -21.05 -5.27
C ARG A 31 -9.63 -21.55 -5.70
N ALA A 32 -8.66 -20.66 -5.90
CA ALA A 32 -7.30 -21.04 -6.27
C ALA A 32 -6.58 -21.79 -5.13
N VAL A 33 -6.72 -21.33 -3.89
CA VAL A 33 -6.18 -22.01 -2.70
C VAL A 33 -6.77 -23.41 -2.58
N ALA A 34 -8.06 -23.59 -2.89
CA ALA A 34 -8.70 -24.91 -2.85
C ALA A 34 -8.04 -25.93 -3.79
N VAL A 35 -7.48 -25.46 -4.91
CA VAL A 35 -6.74 -26.31 -5.86
C VAL A 35 -5.38 -26.69 -5.29
N PHE A 36 -4.66 -25.75 -4.66
CA PHE A 36 -3.35 -26.03 -4.06
C PHE A 36 -3.43 -26.90 -2.79
N GLU A 37 -4.55 -26.84 -2.07
CA GLU A 37 -4.80 -27.68 -0.89
C GLU A 37 -5.32 -29.08 -1.25
N ASP A 38 -5.65 -29.33 -2.52
CA ASP A 38 -6.04 -30.66 -2.99
C ASP A 38 -4.80 -31.58 -3.00
N LEU A 39 -4.84 -32.66 -2.23
CA LEU A 39 -3.73 -33.61 -2.10
C LEU A 39 -3.36 -34.31 -3.41
N GLU A 40 -4.28 -34.38 -4.38
CA GLU A 40 -4.00 -34.95 -5.70
C GLU A 40 -3.35 -33.93 -6.66
N LEU A 41 -3.44 -32.63 -6.35
CA LEU A 41 -2.90 -31.51 -7.13
C LEU A 41 -1.82 -30.72 -6.38
N GLY A 42 -1.44 -31.18 -5.19
CA GLY A 42 -0.45 -30.55 -4.33
C GLY A 42 0.95 -30.54 -4.96
N PRO A 43 1.83 -29.64 -4.50
CA PRO A 43 3.19 -29.57 -5.02
C PRO A 43 3.94 -30.89 -4.80
N HIS A 44 4.77 -31.28 -5.76
CA HIS A 44 5.59 -32.49 -5.63
C HIS A 44 6.63 -32.33 -4.50
N ASP A 45 7.01 -33.43 -3.85
CA ASP A 45 8.03 -33.42 -2.78
C ASP A 45 9.34 -32.73 -3.21
N ALA A 46 9.72 -32.85 -4.48
CA ALA A 46 10.89 -32.16 -5.04
C ALA A 46 10.73 -30.63 -5.03
N GLU A 47 9.52 -30.12 -5.30
CA GLU A 47 9.21 -28.69 -5.25
C GLU A 47 9.18 -28.20 -3.79
N VAL A 48 8.57 -28.97 -2.89
CA VAL A 48 8.57 -28.68 -1.45
C VAL A 48 10.00 -28.62 -0.92
N HIS A 49 10.84 -29.59 -1.30
CA HIS A 49 12.26 -29.60 -0.95
C HIS A 49 12.99 -28.37 -1.48
N ALA A 50 12.77 -27.98 -2.75
CA ALA A 50 13.36 -26.79 -3.33
C ALA A 50 12.92 -25.51 -2.60
N ILE A 51 11.65 -25.40 -2.23
CA ILE A 51 11.13 -24.27 -1.43
C ILE A 51 11.82 -24.23 -0.06
N LEU A 52 11.89 -25.37 0.64
CA LEU A 52 12.56 -25.44 1.94
C LEU A 52 14.05 -25.07 1.85
N GLU A 53 14.73 -25.51 0.80
CA GLU A 53 16.12 -25.13 0.53
C GLU A 53 16.28 -23.62 0.32
N LEU A 54 15.37 -22.97 -0.41
CA LEU A 54 15.41 -21.52 -0.65
C LEU A 54 15.05 -20.72 0.60
N LEU A 55 14.20 -21.26 1.49
CA LEU A 55 13.84 -20.63 2.76
C LEU A 55 14.92 -20.81 3.83
N THR A 56 15.59 -21.96 3.86
CA THR A 56 16.52 -22.31 4.95
C THR A 56 17.98 -22.03 4.62
N LEU A 57 18.34 -21.79 3.35
CA LEU A 57 19.73 -21.57 2.93
C LEU A 57 19.85 -20.32 2.05
N THR A 58 20.90 -19.53 2.28
CA THR A 58 21.25 -18.35 1.48
C THR A 58 22.74 -18.33 1.12
N TRP A 59 23.12 -17.48 0.17
CA TRP A 59 24.52 -17.28 -0.23
C TRP A 59 25.15 -16.15 0.59
N ALA A 60 25.99 -16.51 1.56
CA ALA A 60 26.74 -15.56 2.37
C ALA A 60 28.14 -15.29 1.79
N ARG A 61 28.61 -14.05 1.88
CA ARG A 61 30.01 -13.70 1.58
C ARG A 61 30.83 -13.87 2.85
N VAL A 62 31.77 -14.80 2.84
CA VAL A 62 32.71 -15.01 3.93
C VAL A 62 34.09 -14.58 3.47
N ARG A 63 34.80 -13.88 4.37
CA ARG A 63 36.14 -13.39 4.12
C ARG A 63 37.14 -14.51 4.41
N GLU A 64 37.89 -14.91 3.40
CA GLU A 64 38.93 -15.93 3.50
C GLU A 64 40.27 -15.24 3.16
N GLY A 65 40.93 -14.70 4.20
CA GLY A 65 42.11 -13.85 4.04
C GLY A 65 41.78 -12.49 3.38
N SER A 66 42.41 -12.20 2.25
CA SER A 66 42.16 -11.00 1.44
C SER A 66 41.04 -11.18 0.40
N ALA A 67 40.61 -12.41 0.14
CA ALA A 67 39.58 -12.73 -0.85
C ALA A 67 38.20 -12.91 -0.19
N TRP A 68 37.15 -12.68 -0.99
CA TRP A 68 35.78 -12.96 -0.60
C TRP A 68 35.29 -14.21 -1.32
N ARG A 69 34.78 -15.19 -0.56
CA ARG A 69 34.15 -16.38 -1.12
C ARG A 69 32.66 -16.39 -0.81
N ARG A 70 31.85 -16.85 -1.76
CA ARG A 70 30.42 -17.12 -1.53
C ARG A 70 30.27 -18.55 -1.03
N VAL A 71 29.61 -18.72 0.10
CA VAL A 71 29.29 -20.04 0.67
C VAL A 71 27.81 -20.12 0.96
N ARG A 72 27.24 -21.32 0.83
CA ARG A 72 25.85 -21.58 1.22
C ARG A 72 25.79 -21.67 2.74
N ALA A 73 24.98 -20.84 3.37
CA ALA A 73 24.84 -20.72 4.82
C ALA A 73 23.36 -20.80 5.23
N PRO A 74 23.04 -21.34 6.41
CA PRO A 74 21.67 -21.37 6.92
C PRO A 74 21.13 -19.97 7.18
N VAL A 75 19.83 -19.81 6.95
CA VAL A 75 19.06 -18.63 7.32
C VAL A 75 18.53 -18.83 8.73
N ASP A 76 18.83 -17.88 9.62
CA ASP A 76 18.24 -17.84 10.96
C ASP A 76 17.03 -16.91 10.97
N PHE A 77 15.91 -17.41 11.47
CA PHE A 77 14.63 -16.70 11.60
C PHE A 77 14.36 -16.23 13.04
N SER A 78 15.28 -16.48 13.98
CA SER A 78 15.12 -16.12 15.39
C SER A 78 14.95 -14.61 15.63
N ASP A 79 15.55 -13.79 14.76
CA ASP A 79 15.46 -12.32 14.80
C ASP A 79 14.30 -11.75 13.95
N LEU A 80 13.45 -12.60 13.36
CA LEU A 80 12.39 -12.15 12.47
C LEU A 80 11.25 -11.48 13.27
N SER A 81 11.38 -10.17 13.46
CA SER A 81 10.38 -9.31 14.08
C SER A 81 9.23 -8.95 13.12
N SER A 82 8.19 -8.30 13.64
CA SER A 82 7.09 -7.74 12.84
C SER A 82 7.57 -6.78 11.75
N GLU A 83 8.79 -6.25 11.86
CA GLU A 83 9.38 -5.29 10.92
C GLU A 83 9.74 -5.93 9.58
N TYR A 84 10.12 -7.22 9.60
CA TYR A 84 10.46 -7.96 8.38
C TYR A 84 9.23 -8.27 7.52
N ILE A 85 8.03 -8.36 8.13
CA ILE A 85 6.77 -8.55 7.39
C ILE A 85 6.55 -7.38 6.43
N GLY A 86 6.81 -6.15 6.89
CA GLY A 86 6.71 -4.96 6.05
C GLY A 86 7.69 -4.96 4.89
N ILE A 87 8.95 -5.32 5.14
CA ILE A 87 9.99 -5.40 4.09
C ILE A 87 9.64 -6.49 3.06
N LEU A 88 9.15 -7.65 3.51
CA LEU A 88 8.71 -8.72 2.63
C LEU A 88 7.54 -8.27 1.76
N TYR A 89 6.55 -7.60 2.35
CA TYR A 89 5.41 -7.05 1.63
C TYR A 89 5.82 -6.07 0.55
N GLU A 90 6.66 -5.09 0.88
CA GLU A 90 7.22 -4.18 -0.11
C GLU A 90 7.92 -4.96 -1.23
N GLY A 91 8.73 -5.96 -0.85
CA GLY A 91 9.39 -6.92 -1.72
C GLY A 91 8.44 -7.56 -2.73
N LEU A 92 7.27 -8.00 -2.27
CA LEU A 92 6.26 -8.66 -3.11
C LEU A 92 5.56 -7.68 -4.07
N LEU A 93 5.31 -6.44 -3.65
CA LEU A 93 4.72 -5.39 -4.51
C LEU A 93 5.59 -5.03 -5.73
N ASP A 94 6.88 -5.40 -5.69
CA ASP A 94 7.81 -5.21 -6.81
C ASP A 94 7.56 -6.18 -7.96
N PHE A 95 6.74 -7.22 -7.77
CA PHE A 95 6.55 -8.28 -8.74
C PHE A 95 5.12 -8.39 -9.21
N GLU A 96 4.98 -8.61 -10.52
CA GLU A 96 3.71 -8.94 -11.15
C GLU A 96 3.80 -10.34 -11.73
N LEU A 97 2.79 -11.18 -11.46
CA LEU A 97 2.67 -12.50 -12.04
C LEU A 97 2.03 -12.40 -13.43
N LYS A 98 2.77 -12.81 -14.46
CA LYS A 98 2.30 -12.83 -15.85
C LYS A 98 2.31 -14.23 -16.40
N ARG A 99 1.35 -14.52 -17.29
CA ARG A 99 1.38 -15.71 -18.13
C ARG A 99 1.96 -15.34 -19.47
N ALA A 100 2.90 -16.13 -19.98
CA ALA A 100 3.52 -15.88 -21.27
C ALA A 100 2.53 -16.21 -22.40
N ASP A 101 2.19 -15.23 -23.22
CA ASP A 101 1.34 -15.46 -24.40
C ASP A 101 2.12 -16.10 -25.55
N GLU A 102 3.45 -15.97 -25.53
CA GLU A 102 4.41 -16.58 -26.44
C GLU A 102 5.77 -16.78 -25.75
N LEU A 103 6.75 -17.38 -26.44
CA LEU A 103 8.12 -17.55 -25.93
C LEU A 103 8.69 -16.20 -25.49
N THR A 104 9.10 -16.09 -24.23
CA THR A 104 9.56 -14.84 -23.59
C THR A 104 10.96 -15.01 -23.03
N LEU A 105 11.84 -14.04 -23.27
CA LEU A 105 13.23 -14.04 -22.81
C LEU A 105 13.46 -13.01 -21.72
N PHE A 106 14.13 -13.42 -20.64
CA PHE A 106 14.70 -12.52 -19.64
C PHE A 106 16.12 -12.14 -20.05
N LEU A 107 16.34 -10.85 -20.32
CA LEU A 107 17.65 -10.38 -20.75
C LEU A 107 18.55 -10.04 -19.56
N GLY A 108 19.82 -10.43 -19.59
CA GLY A 108 20.82 -10.10 -18.56
C GLY A 108 21.34 -8.66 -18.60
N VAL A 109 20.48 -7.70 -18.92
CA VAL A 109 20.83 -6.28 -19.06
C VAL A 109 19.85 -5.43 -18.25
N GLY A 110 20.37 -4.45 -17.51
CA GLY A 110 19.54 -3.57 -16.67
C GLY A 110 18.76 -4.34 -15.59
N ASN A 111 17.45 -4.08 -15.47
CA ASN A 111 16.57 -4.73 -14.47
C ASN A 111 16.00 -6.08 -14.94
N GLN A 112 16.70 -6.77 -15.84
CA GLN A 112 16.28 -8.07 -16.36
C GLN A 112 14.89 -8.04 -17.03
N PRO A 113 14.69 -7.23 -18.09
CA PRO A 113 13.39 -7.14 -18.74
C PRO A 113 13.00 -8.48 -19.36
N ALA A 114 11.74 -8.85 -19.18
CA ALA A 114 11.11 -9.98 -19.86
C ALA A 114 10.47 -9.49 -21.16
N LEU A 115 10.92 -10.01 -22.31
CA LEU A 115 10.49 -9.55 -23.63
C LEU A 115 10.05 -10.74 -24.52
N PRO A 116 8.96 -10.59 -25.30
CA PRO A 116 8.55 -11.62 -26.23
C PRO A 116 9.61 -11.87 -27.32
N PHE A 117 9.83 -13.14 -27.65
CA PHE A 117 10.86 -13.57 -28.58
C PHE A 117 10.59 -13.09 -30.01
N SER A 118 9.34 -13.18 -30.49
CA SER A 118 8.97 -12.71 -31.83
C SER A 118 9.36 -11.25 -32.06
N ARG A 119 9.24 -10.43 -31.01
CA ARG A 119 9.62 -9.03 -31.04
C ARG A 119 11.13 -8.85 -31.11
N LEU A 120 11.89 -9.62 -30.33
CA LEU A 120 13.35 -9.57 -30.34
C LEU A 120 13.94 -10.09 -31.65
N ASP A 121 13.31 -11.10 -32.25
CA ASP A 121 13.74 -11.70 -33.51
C ASP A 121 13.42 -10.80 -34.72
N ALA A 122 12.32 -10.04 -34.66
CA ALA A 122 11.96 -9.06 -35.68
C ALA A 122 12.85 -7.80 -35.70
N MET A 123 13.69 -7.59 -34.69
CA MET A 123 14.56 -6.42 -34.61
C MET A 123 15.80 -6.55 -35.52
N THR A 124 16.09 -5.50 -36.27
CA THR A 124 17.36 -5.38 -37.01
C THR A 124 18.54 -5.21 -36.05
N GLU A 125 19.77 -5.48 -36.52
CA GLU A 125 20.98 -5.28 -35.72
C GLU A 125 21.10 -3.85 -35.16
N ALA A 126 20.69 -2.85 -35.94
CA ALA A 126 20.67 -1.46 -35.51
C ALA A 126 19.67 -1.21 -34.37
N GLN A 127 18.48 -1.83 -34.44
CA GLN A 127 17.46 -1.74 -33.39
C GLN A 127 17.87 -2.50 -32.13
N LEU A 128 18.49 -3.66 -32.25
CA LEU A 128 19.05 -4.39 -31.10
C LEU A 128 20.15 -3.55 -30.43
N LYS A 129 21.05 -2.97 -31.22
CA LYS A 129 22.09 -2.08 -30.70
C LYS A 129 21.50 -0.88 -29.95
N ASP A 130 20.47 -0.23 -30.51
CA ASP A 130 19.76 0.87 -29.86
C ASP A 130 19.06 0.41 -28.58
N LEU A 131 18.35 -0.72 -28.61
CA LEU A 131 17.68 -1.31 -27.44
C LEU A 131 18.66 -1.57 -26.30
N PHE A 132 19.78 -2.25 -26.57
CA PHE A 132 20.79 -2.51 -25.55
C PHE A 132 21.49 -1.23 -25.08
N GLY A 133 21.67 -0.26 -25.97
CA GLY A 133 22.14 1.08 -25.62
C GLY A 133 21.19 1.78 -24.65
N LYS A 134 19.88 1.76 -24.94
CA LYS A 134 18.82 2.31 -24.10
C LYS A 134 18.69 1.57 -22.77
N LEU A 135 18.77 0.24 -22.76
CA LEU A 135 18.70 -0.56 -21.52
C LEU A 135 19.94 -0.34 -20.63
N LYS A 136 21.14 -0.22 -21.21
CA LYS A 136 22.37 0.13 -20.47
C LYS A 136 22.29 1.57 -19.94
N LYS A 137 21.83 2.52 -20.76
CA LYS A 137 21.59 3.90 -20.33
C LYS A 137 20.52 3.97 -19.26
N ALA A 138 19.43 3.23 -19.35
CA ALA A 138 18.40 3.16 -18.32
C ALA A 138 18.94 2.50 -17.04
N ALA A 139 19.86 1.54 -17.12
CA ALA A 139 20.52 0.96 -15.95
C ALA A 139 21.46 1.96 -15.26
N LYS A 140 22.25 2.71 -16.06
CA LYS A 140 23.15 3.77 -15.57
C LYS A 140 22.35 4.97 -15.06
N ALA A 141 21.37 5.41 -15.82
CA ALA A 141 20.40 6.41 -15.41
C ALA A 141 19.64 5.93 -14.19
N LYS A 142 19.33 4.66 -13.94
CA LYS A 142 18.73 4.28 -12.63
C LYS A 142 19.74 4.28 -11.47
N ALA A 143 21.02 4.12 -11.75
CA ALA A 143 22.11 4.31 -10.79
C ALA A 143 22.33 5.81 -10.49
N ASP A 144 22.13 6.67 -11.50
CA ASP A 144 22.28 8.13 -11.44
C ASP A 144 20.96 8.89 -11.11
N GLU A 145 19.77 8.39 -11.45
CA GLU A 145 18.36 8.87 -11.21
C GLU A 145 17.94 8.65 -9.74
N GLY A 146 18.94 8.50 -8.88
CA GLY A 146 18.99 9.27 -7.65
C GLY A 146 19.28 10.78 -7.86
N GLU A 147 19.21 11.27 -9.11
CA GLU A 147 19.28 12.64 -9.64
C GLU A 147 18.30 12.83 -10.83
N ALA A 148 17.30 13.70 -10.65
CA ALA A 148 16.36 14.27 -11.63
C ALA A 148 14.98 13.59 -11.83
N ASP A 149 13.96 14.19 -11.19
CA ASP A 149 12.82 14.73 -11.92
C ASP A 149 12.22 15.90 -11.11
N GLU A 150 12.48 17.15 -11.54
CA GLU A 150 11.56 18.29 -11.44
C GLU A 150 12.12 19.45 -12.30
N THR A 151 11.21 20.09 -13.05
CA THR A 151 11.34 21.27 -13.93
C THR A 151 11.79 21.08 -15.39
N GLU A 152 10.81 21.13 -16.31
CA GLU A 152 10.98 21.75 -17.63
C GLU A 152 10.91 23.28 -17.45
N GLU A 153 12.03 23.98 -17.60
CA GLU A 153 12.10 25.34 -18.19
C GLU A 153 13.54 25.60 -18.68
N ASP A 154 13.65 26.23 -19.85
CA ASP A 154 14.86 26.41 -20.66
C ASP A 154 16.07 27.04 -19.94
N GLY A 155 17.27 26.56 -20.28
CA GLY A 155 18.54 27.21 -19.95
C GLY A 155 19.73 26.38 -20.40
N GLU A 156 20.37 26.79 -21.50
CA GLU A 156 21.69 26.31 -21.92
C GLU A 156 22.72 26.63 -20.84
N ASP A 157 23.50 25.64 -20.39
CA ASP A 157 24.90 25.83 -20.05
C ASP A 157 25.66 24.49 -20.06
N GLN A 158 26.80 24.50 -20.76
CA GLN A 158 27.75 23.41 -20.87
C GLN A 158 28.64 23.37 -19.62
N GLU A 159 28.66 22.25 -18.91
CA GLU A 159 29.81 21.90 -18.06
C GLU A 159 30.30 20.48 -18.36
N THR A 160 31.56 20.44 -18.78
CA THR A 160 32.41 19.28 -18.97
C THR A 160 32.81 18.69 -17.63
N ALA A 161 32.53 17.40 -17.40
CA ALA A 161 33.11 16.63 -16.30
C ALA A 161 33.93 15.46 -16.87
N ASP A 162 35.20 15.44 -16.51
CA ASP A 162 36.22 14.47 -16.91
C ASP A 162 35.81 13.03 -16.56
N ALA A 163 36.03 12.15 -17.52
CA ALA A 163 35.84 10.72 -17.38
C ALA A 163 37.16 10.08 -16.91
N ASP A 164 37.19 9.62 -15.67
CA ASP A 164 38.16 8.60 -15.25
C ASP A 164 37.67 7.24 -15.78
N GLU A 165 38.37 6.74 -16.80
CA GLU A 165 38.28 5.37 -17.29
C GLU A 165 38.91 4.42 -16.26
N GLU A 166 38.09 3.70 -15.48
CA GLU A 166 38.52 2.44 -14.89
C GLU A 166 37.90 1.26 -15.66
N GLY A 167 38.80 0.44 -16.18
CA GLY A 167 38.54 -0.61 -17.15
C GLY A 167 37.70 -1.75 -16.62
N ALA A 168 37.00 -2.39 -17.55
CA ALA A 168 36.38 -3.69 -17.36
C ALA A 168 37.45 -4.73 -17.01
N GLU A 169 37.54 -5.11 -15.72
CA GLU A 169 38.21 -6.34 -15.33
C GLU A 169 37.32 -7.53 -15.65
N ALA A 170 37.93 -8.52 -16.29
CA ALA A 170 37.33 -9.75 -16.74
C ALA A 170 36.71 -10.55 -15.59
N ALA A 171 35.54 -11.13 -15.84
CA ALA A 171 34.88 -12.06 -14.95
C ALA A 171 35.75 -13.31 -14.78
N ASP A 172 36.25 -13.53 -13.57
CA ASP A 172 36.90 -14.77 -13.16
C ASP A 172 35.84 -15.83 -12.80
N ASP A 173 36.17 -17.09 -13.13
CA ASP A 173 35.42 -18.34 -13.08
C ASP A 173 34.20 -18.40 -12.13
N ALA A 174 33.01 -18.55 -12.73
CA ALA A 174 31.87 -19.18 -12.08
C ALA A 174 31.89 -20.70 -12.38
N PRO A 175 31.82 -21.60 -11.38
CA PRO A 175 31.72 -23.03 -11.65
C PRO A 175 30.36 -23.33 -12.29
N VAL A 176 30.42 -23.95 -13.47
CA VAL A 176 29.28 -24.57 -14.15
C VAL A 176 28.85 -25.79 -13.35
N GLU A 177 27.61 -25.81 -12.86
CA GLU A 177 27.03 -27.03 -12.27
C GLU A 177 26.87 -28.10 -13.36
N PRO A 178 27.13 -29.39 -13.07
CA PRO A 178 27.00 -30.46 -14.06
C PRO A 178 25.52 -30.71 -14.41
N GLU A 179 25.23 -30.76 -15.71
CA GLU A 179 23.92 -31.11 -16.26
C GLU A 179 23.51 -32.55 -15.84
N PRO A 180 22.23 -32.81 -15.50
CA PRO A 180 21.73 -34.16 -15.26
C PRO A 180 21.71 -34.99 -16.56
N GLU A 181 21.94 -36.30 -16.42
CA GLU A 181 21.98 -37.25 -17.55
C GLU A 181 20.62 -37.35 -18.29
N PRO A 182 20.63 -37.59 -19.61
CA PRO A 182 19.44 -37.48 -20.45
C PRO A 182 18.51 -38.69 -20.32
N GLU A 183 17.29 -38.45 -19.80
CA GLU A 183 16.15 -39.35 -19.96
C GLU A 183 15.53 -39.26 -21.36
N GLU A 184 14.79 -40.30 -21.74
CA GLU A 184 14.39 -40.68 -23.09
C GLU A 184 13.71 -39.58 -23.95
N ILE A 185 14.04 -39.64 -25.24
CA ILE A 185 13.74 -38.67 -26.29
C ILE A 185 12.23 -38.63 -26.59
N VAL A 186 11.55 -37.60 -26.08
CA VAL A 186 10.38 -37.01 -26.74
C VAL A 186 10.90 -35.89 -27.65
N ILE A 187 10.59 -35.95 -28.94
CA ILE A 187 10.93 -34.92 -29.92
C ILE A 187 10.01 -33.72 -29.66
N ASP A 188 10.37 -32.89 -28.68
CA ASP A 188 9.43 -31.96 -28.06
C ASP A 188 9.89 -30.50 -28.20
N GLU A 189 8.94 -29.58 -28.33
CA GLU A 189 9.09 -28.16 -28.71
C GLU A 189 10.21 -27.41 -27.94
N ALA A 190 10.52 -27.86 -26.73
CA ALA A 190 11.66 -27.49 -25.90
C ALA A 190 13.01 -27.40 -26.63
N ARG A 191 13.34 -28.38 -27.50
CA ARG A 191 14.62 -28.39 -28.21
C ARG A 191 14.65 -27.34 -29.31
N ARG A 192 13.51 -27.08 -29.95
CA ARG A 192 13.37 -26.04 -30.98
C ARG A 192 13.55 -24.66 -30.36
N ASP A 193 12.91 -24.39 -29.24
CA ASP A 193 13.03 -23.12 -28.53
C ASP A 193 14.48 -22.84 -28.11
N ARG A 194 15.18 -23.85 -27.57
CA ARG A 194 16.61 -23.72 -27.22
C ARG A 194 17.47 -23.34 -28.42
N LEU A 195 17.26 -23.99 -29.56
CA LEU A 195 18.03 -23.70 -30.78
C LEU A 195 17.74 -22.28 -31.33
N LEU A 196 16.47 -21.86 -31.32
CA LEU A 196 16.07 -20.52 -31.74
C LEU A 196 16.71 -19.45 -30.85
N VAL A 197 16.67 -19.64 -29.53
CA VAL A 197 17.26 -18.72 -28.56
C VAL A 197 18.79 -18.72 -28.65
N GLU A 198 19.42 -19.86 -28.88
CA GLU A 198 20.88 -19.94 -29.08
C GLU A 198 21.31 -19.20 -30.34
N GLU A 199 20.61 -19.40 -31.47
CA GLU A 199 20.90 -18.69 -32.72
C GLU A 199 20.69 -17.19 -32.59
N TRP A 200 19.58 -16.78 -31.98
CA TRP A 200 19.28 -15.37 -31.73
C TRP A 200 20.30 -14.72 -30.79
N SER A 201 20.63 -15.36 -29.67
CA SER A 201 21.55 -14.80 -28.67
C SER A 201 22.95 -14.56 -29.25
N ARG A 202 23.45 -15.45 -30.11
CA ARG A 202 24.69 -15.23 -30.86
C ARG A 202 24.66 -13.94 -31.68
N LYS A 203 23.58 -13.72 -32.45
CA LYS A 203 23.40 -12.50 -33.26
C LYS A 203 23.31 -11.27 -32.35
N ALA A 204 22.53 -11.36 -31.28
CA ALA A 204 22.31 -10.27 -30.34
C ALA A 204 23.59 -9.86 -29.59
N VAL A 205 24.45 -10.79 -29.17
CA VAL A 205 25.74 -10.49 -28.50
C VAL A 205 26.65 -9.63 -29.39
N ILE A 206 26.70 -9.95 -30.69
CA ILE A 206 27.49 -9.21 -31.67
C ILE A 206 26.84 -7.83 -31.93
N ALA A 207 25.53 -7.79 -32.18
CA ALA A 207 24.80 -6.54 -32.43
C ALA A 207 24.87 -5.56 -31.24
N ALA A 208 24.81 -6.08 -30.01
CA ALA A 208 24.97 -5.32 -28.77
C ALA A 208 26.41 -4.82 -28.52
N GLY A 209 27.37 -5.24 -29.34
CA GLY A 209 28.79 -4.92 -29.20
C GLY A 209 29.45 -5.56 -27.97
N LEU A 210 28.85 -6.63 -27.42
CA LEU A 210 29.42 -7.36 -26.27
C LEU A 210 30.63 -8.21 -26.69
N MET A 211 30.63 -8.69 -27.94
CA MET A 211 31.79 -9.32 -28.57
C MET A 211 31.96 -8.81 -30.00
N ARG A 212 33.20 -8.82 -30.50
CA ARG A 212 33.50 -8.50 -31.90
C ARG A 212 33.22 -9.71 -32.80
N PRO A 213 32.84 -9.52 -34.08
CA PRO A 213 32.77 -10.64 -35.03
C PRO A 213 34.12 -11.32 -35.17
N HIS A 214 34.14 -12.66 -35.24
CA HIS A 214 35.37 -13.41 -35.52
C HIS A 214 35.95 -13.00 -36.87
N ARG A 215 37.26 -12.74 -36.91
CA ARG A 215 37.98 -12.41 -38.15
C ARG A 215 39.04 -13.46 -38.39
N ARG A 216 38.85 -14.21 -39.47
CA ARG A 216 39.76 -15.29 -39.87
C ARG A 216 41.16 -14.75 -40.12
N ASN A 217 42.17 -15.35 -39.51
CA ASN A 217 43.56 -15.03 -39.80
C ASN A 217 44.12 -15.98 -40.86
N TRP A 218 44.22 -15.51 -42.09
CA TRP A 218 44.72 -16.28 -43.22
C TRP A 218 46.22 -16.64 -43.12
N ASN A 219 46.95 -16.02 -42.19
CA ASN A 219 48.38 -16.26 -41.99
C ASN A 219 48.69 -17.24 -40.83
N ALA A 220 47.68 -17.68 -40.06
CA ALA A 220 47.84 -18.63 -38.97
C ALA A 220 47.89 -20.08 -39.47
N ARG A 221 48.54 -20.98 -38.72
CA ARG A 221 48.48 -22.42 -39.02
C ARG A 221 47.04 -22.93 -38.84
N HIS A 222 46.63 -23.92 -39.63
CA HIS A 222 45.26 -24.46 -39.58
C HIS A 222 44.84 -24.92 -38.17
N ALA A 223 45.77 -25.51 -37.40
CA ALA A 223 45.50 -25.93 -36.02
C ALA A 223 45.28 -24.74 -35.06
N GLU A 224 46.12 -23.70 -35.17
CA GLU A 224 46.01 -22.48 -34.35
C GLU A 224 44.72 -21.71 -34.66
N GLU A 225 44.32 -21.67 -35.93
CA GLU A 225 43.07 -21.01 -36.33
C GLU A 225 41.83 -21.79 -35.86
N TYR A 226 41.87 -23.13 -35.90
CA TYR A 226 40.80 -23.98 -35.37
C TYR A 226 40.63 -23.81 -33.85
N GLU A 227 41.74 -23.75 -33.09
CA GLU A 227 41.69 -23.49 -31.64
C GLU A 227 41.12 -22.11 -31.31
N ARG A 228 41.47 -21.07 -32.10
CA ARG A 228 40.91 -19.72 -31.95
C ARG A 228 39.42 -19.67 -32.26
N GLU A 229 38.97 -20.38 -33.29
CA GLU A 229 37.55 -20.50 -33.63
C GLU A 229 36.77 -21.21 -32.52
N GLN A 230 37.28 -22.33 -32.00
CA GLN A 230 36.66 -23.03 -30.86
C GLN A 230 36.60 -22.18 -29.59
N LYS A 231 37.67 -21.41 -29.30
CA LYS A 231 37.68 -20.48 -28.17
C LYS A 231 36.64 -19.37 -28.37
N TYR A 232 36.57 -18.78 -29.56
CA TYR A 232 35.58 -17.77 -29.90
C TYR A 232 34.14 -18.28 -29.73
N GLU A 233 33.84 -19.49 -30.20
CA GLU A 233 32.51 -20.08 -30.09
C GLU A 233 32.11 -20.36 -28.62
N ARG A 234 33.07 -20.78 -27.79
CA ARG A 234 32.84 -20.95 -26.34
C ARG A 234 32.56 -19.62 -25.66
N GLU A 235 33.36 -18.58 -25.95
CA GLU A 235 33.15 -17.24 -25.41
C GLU A 235 31.82 -16.63 -25.87
N LEU A 236 31.46 -16.82 -27.15
CA LEU A 236 30.20 -16.36 -27.72
C LEU A 236 29.00 -17.04 -27.06
N LYS A 237 29.07 -18.35 -26.85
CA LYS A 237 28.04 -19.10 -26.13
C LYS A 237 27.93 -18.64 -24.67
N ALA A 238 29.05 -18.43 -23.98
CA ALA A 238 29.07 -17.92 -22.61
C ALA A 238 28.45 -16.52 -22.52
N ALA A 239 28.80 -15.62 -23.44
CA ALA A 239 28.20 -14.28 -23.53
C ALA A 239 26.69 -14.34 -23.85
N GLY A 240 26.26 -15.28 -24.71
CA GLY A 240 24.86 -15.53 -25.01
C GLY A 240 24.06 -16.01 -23.78
N ASN A 241 24.63 -16.90 -22.98
CA ASN A 241 24.03 -17.37 -21.72
C ASN A 241 23.94 -16.27 -20.66
N LEU A 242 24.91 -15.36 -20.60
CA LEU A 242 24.83 -14.18 -19.74
C LEU A 242 23.79 -13.18 -20.25
N LEU A 243 23.58 -13.12 -21.58
CA LEU A 243 22.59 -12.25 -22.20
C LEU A 243 21.16 -12.77 -22.02
N VAL A 244 20.92 -14.08 -22.06
CA VAL A 244 19.62 -14.71 -21.84
C VAL A 244 19.63 -15.47 -20.53
N LEU A 245 19.20 -14.82 -19.47
CA LEU A 245 19.23 -15.39 -18.11
C LEU A 245 18.19 -16.48 -17.92
N ARG A 246 17.03 -16.33 -18.56
CA ARG A 246 15.90 -17.25 -18.42
C ARG A 246 15.02 -17.22 -19.65
N THR A 247 14.47 -18.38 -20.00
CA THR A 247 13.45 -18.53 -21.04
C THR A 247 12.15 -18.97 -20.38
N VAL A 248 11.02 -18.45 -20.86
CA VAL A 248 9.68 -18.78 -20.39
C VAL A 248 8.82 -19.10 -21.59
N ARG A 249 8.23 -20.30 -21.60
CA ARG A 249 7.42 -20.78 -22.73
C ARG A 249 6.02 -20.23 -22.69
N GLN A 250 5.35 -20.29 -23.83
CA GLN A 250 3.93 -19.98 -23.93
C GLN A 250 3.12 -20.79 -22.91
N GLY A 251 2.22 -20.11 -22.19
CA GLY A 251 1.38 -20.69 -21.15
C GLY A 251 2.04 -20.76 -19.77
N GLU A 252 3.38 -20.65 -19.67
CA GLU A 252 4.07 -20.65 -18.38
C GLU A 252 3.89 -19.31 -17.65
N TRP A 253 3.93 -19.39 -16.32
CA TRP A 253 3.86 -18.22 -15.44
C TRP A 253 5.25 -17.73 -15.07
N PHE A 254 5.41 -16.41 -14.99
CA PHE A 254 6.66 -15.77 -14.61
C PHE A 254 6.41 -14.49 -13.82
N LEU A 255 7.36 -14.16 -12.95
CA LEU A 255 7.36 -12.91 -12.19
C LEU A 255 8.20 -11.88 -12.94
N VAL A 256 7.61 -10.71 -13.17
CA VAL A 256 8.33 -9.56 -13.74
C VAL A 256 8.49 -8.50 -12.67
N ARG A 257 9.71 -7.98 -12.52
CA ARG A 257 9.96 -6.88 -11.59
C ARG A 257 9.45 -5.57 -12.16
N TRP A 258 8.39 -5.00 -11.57
CA TRP A 258 7.78 -3.76 -12.00
C TRP A 258 8.52 -2.57 -11.38
N GLY A 259 9.46 -2.00 -12.13
CA GLY A 259 10.39 -1.00 -11.60
C GLY A 259 9.83 0.41 -11.30
N GLY A 260 8.50 0.59 -11.18
CA GLY A 260 7.87 1.92 -11.04
C GLY A 260 6.82 2.10 -9.94
N THR A 261 6.29 1.04 -9.29
CA THR A 261 5.00 1.11 -8.56
C THR A 261 5.30 1.74 -7.24
N ARG A 262 6.45 1.40 -6.66
CA ARG A 262 6.99 2.03 -5.46
C ARG A 262 7.21 3.54 -5.61
N LYS A 263 7.76 4.03 -6.74
CA LYS A 263 8.11 5.45 -6.91
C LYS A 263 6.89 6.35 -7.15
N GLY A 264 5.89 5.86 -7.90
CA GLY A 264 4.60 6.54 -8.08
C GLY A 264 3.70 6.40 -6.85
N ALA A 265 3.71 5.19 -6.27
CA ALA A 265 3.09 4.61 -5.08
C ALA A 265 3.06 5.46 -3.79
N GLY A 266 4.25 5.93 -3.41
CA GLY A 266 4.52 6.31 -2.03
C GLY A 266 4.36 5.18 -1.00
N THR A 267 4.13 3.93 -1.43
CA THR A 267 3.92 2.76 -0.56
C THR A 267 5.26 2.27 -0.02
N PHE A 268 5.78 2.99 0.98
CA PHE A 268 7.02 2.67 1.67
C PHE A 268 6.73 2.28 3.12
N TYR A 269 7.18 1.09 3.49
CA TYR A 269 7.33 0.65 4.86
C TYR A 269 8.15 1.68 5.62
N THR A 270 7.56 2.16 6.72
CA THR A 270 8.21 3.15 7.58
C THR A 270 9.03 2.45 8.63
N ARG A 271 10.32 2.79 8.69
CA ARG A 271 11.25 2.23 9.68
C ARG A 271 10.79 2.56 11.12
N PRO A 272 10.99 1.66 12.10
CA PRO A 272 10.61 1.90 13.49
C PRO A 272 11.24 3.14 14.11
N GLN A 273 12.48 3.48 13.73
CA GLN A 273 13.19 4.67 14.20
C GLN A 273 12.50 5.99 13.79
N LEU A 274 11.56 5.94 12.83
CA LEU A 274 10.78 7.09 12.43
C LEU A 274 9.31 6.99 12.88
N ALA A 275 8.71 5.79 12.80
CA ALA A 275 7.34 5.54 13.25
C ALA A 275 7.19 5.67 14.78
N GLY A 276 8.07 5.03 15.55
CA GLY A 276 8.04 5.02 17.01
C GLY A 276 8.06 6.41 17.64
N PRO A 277 9.02 7.29 17.29
CA PRO A 277 9.13 8.61 17.92
C PRO A 277 7.98 9.55 17.49
N THR A 278 7.46 9.37 16.27
CA THR A 278 6.28 10.10 15.77
C THR A 278 5.03 9.72 16.56
N VAL A 279 4.80 8.41 16.75
CA VAL A 279 3.68 7.87 17.52
C VAL A 279 3.78 8.29 18.99
N ARG A 280 4.95 8.13 19.61
CA ARG A 280 5.20 8.56 21.00
C ARG A 280 4.78 10.02 21.19
N ARG A 281 5.28 10.93 20.36
CA ARG A 281 4.97 12.37 20.48
C ARG A 281 3.50 12.70 20.24
N THR A 282 2.81 11.92 19.41
CA THR A 282 1.38 12.09 19.10
C THR A 282 0.49 11.57 20.23
N LEU A 283 0.84 10.41 20.81
CA LEU A 283 0.00 9.74 21.81
C LEU A 283 0.33 10.13 23.25
N GLN A 284 1.54 10.61 23.55
CA GLN A 284 1.94 11.05 24.89
C GLN A 284 0.95 12.03 25.55
N PRO A 285 0.51 13.14 24.92
CA PRO A 285 -0.45 14.07 25.54
C PRO A 285 -1.84 13.46 25.78
N LEU A 286 -2.15 12.34 25.11
CA LEU A 286 -3.41 11.63 25.23
C LEU A 286 -3.33 10.56 26.33
N ALA A 287 -2.24 9.81 26.41
CA ALA A 287 -2.03 8.75 27.39
C ALA A 287 -1.51 9.25 28.75
N TYR A 288 -0.92 10.44 28.79
CA TYR A 288 -0.34 11.05 29.99
C TYR A 288 -0.91 12.45 30.25
N GLU A 289 -0.89 12.85 31.52
CA GLU A 289 -1.18 14.20 31.98
C GLU A 289 0.13 14.92 32.31
N ALA A 290 0.23 16.17 31.85
CA ALA A 290 1.33 17.05 32.21
C ALA A 290 1.12 17.54 33.66
N VAL A 291 2.00 17.15 34.57
CA VAL A 291 1.93 17.54 36.00
C VAL A 291 2.81 18.75 36.29
N GLY A 292 3.84 18.97 35.46
CA GLY A 292 4.68 20.16 35.50
C GLY A 292 5.15 20.56 34.11
N ALA A 293 5.02 21.84 33.76
CA ALA A 293 5.49 22.39 32.50
C ALA A 293 6.17 23.75 32.71
N THR A 294 7.21 24.01 31.94
CA THR A 294 7.87 25.31 31.85
C THR A 294 7.60 25.91 30.48
N ALA A 295 7.07 27.13 30.44
CA ALA A 295 6.88 27.87 29.21
C ALA A 295 8.15 28.63 28.83
N ASP A 296 8.54 28.55 27.57
CA ASP A 296 9.56 29.42 27.00
C ASP A 296 9.07 30.88 27.04
N PRO A 297 9.85 31.83 27.59
CA PRO A 297 9.38 33.20 27.81
C PRO A 297 9.17 34.00 26.52
N ASP A 298 9.87 33.63 25.43
CA ASP A 298 9.83 34.36 24.16
C ASP A 298 8.72 33.82 23.25
N THR A 299 8.55 32.50 23.21
CA THR A 299 7.63 31.81 22.29
C THR A 299 6.34 31.35 22.98
N GLY A 300 6.32 31.25 24.30
CA GLY A 300 5.22 30.67 25.07
C GLY A 300 5.08 29.16 24.91
N LEU A 301 6.03 28.49 24.26
CA LEU A 301 5.98 27.03 24.06
C LEU A 301 6.24 26.31 25.38
N GLU A 302 5.28 25.48 25.78
CA GLU A 302 5.40 24.66 26.98
C GLU A 302 6.31 23.44 26.71
N THR A 303 7.26 23.24 27.60
CA THR A 303 8.03 21.99 27.73
C THR A 303 7.58 21.30 29.00
N VAL A 304 6.90 20.17 28.84
CA VAL A 304 6.45 19.35 29.97
C VAL A 304 7.66 18.67 30.59
N GLN A 305 7.88 18.89 31.88
CA GLN A 305 8.98 18.32 32.63
C GLN A 305 8.60 16.98 33.28
N GLU A 306 7.34 16.86 33.70
CA GLU A 306 6.85 15.66 34.38
C GLU A 306 5.51 15.22 33.77
N TRP A 307 5.46 13.94 33.39
CA TRP A 307 4.29 13.27 32.86
C TRP A 307 3.82 12.22 33.87
N ARG A 308 2.51 12.16 34.10
CA ARG A 308 1.89 11.09 34.88
C ARG A 308 0.94 10.30 33.99
N PRO A 309 0.98 8.96 33.98
CA PRO A 309 0.06 8.18 33.17
C PRO A 309 -1.38 8.43 33.60
N ARG A 310 -2.27 8.60 32.63
CA ARG A 310 -3.71 8.64 32.89
C ARG A 310 -4.18 7.29 33.41
N THR A 311 -5.43 7.22 33.89
CA THR A 311 -5.98 5.96 34.41
C THR A 311 -6.09 4.90 33.31
N PRO A 312 -6.10 3.59 33.65
CA PRO A 312 -6.20 2.52 32.65
C PRO A 312 -7.46 2.64 31.77
N GLU A 313 -8.56 3.12 32.35
CA GLU A 313 -9.83 3.39 31.67
C GLU A 313 -9.64 4.41 30.55
N ALA A 314 -8.95 5.52 30.85
CA ALA A 314 -8.71 6.59 29.89
C ALA A 314 -7.78 6.14 28.76
N ILE A 315 -6.74 5.36 29.07
CA ILE A 315 -5.80 4.85 28.06
C ILE A 315 -6.49 3.84 27.13
N LEU A 316 -7.27 2.89 27.68
CA LEU A 316 -7.98 1.89 26.89
C LEU A 316 -9.15 2.46 26.08
N ALA A 317 -9.64 3.65 26.43
CA ALA A 317 -10.67 4.35 25.68
C ALA A 317 -10.12 5.10 24.45
N LEU A 318 -8.80 5.26 24.32
CA LEU A 318 -8.19 5.97 23.19
C LEU A 318 -8.44 5.24 21.88
N GLN A 319 -8.97 5.94 20.88
CA GLN A 319 -9.20 5.46 19.53
C GLN A 319 -8.14 6.03 18.58
N VAL A 320 -7.19 5.19 18.17
CA VAL A 320 -6.04 5.54 17.33
C VAL A 320 -6.19 4.90 15.95
N CYS A 321 -6.23 5.71 14.90
CA CYS A 321 -6.41 5.26 13.52
C CYS A 321 -5.17 5.47 12.66
N ASP A 322 -4.87 4.51 11.78
CA ASP A 322 -4.04 4.73 10.60
C ASP A 322 -4.87 4.56 9.31
N PRO A 323 -5.18 5.63 8.56
CA PRO A 323 -6.06 5.58 7.40
C PRO A 323 -5.38 5.06 6.13
N ALA A 324 -4.08 4.76 6.16
CA ALA A 324 -3.33 4.15 5.07
C ALA A 324 -2.25 3.23 5.66
N MET A 325 -2.69 2.23 6.42
CA MET A 325 -1.84 1.55 7.40
C MET A 325 -0.75 0.67 6.81
N GLY A 326 -0.84 0.28 5.54
CA GLY A 326 0.05 -0.70 4.93
C GLY A 326 0.14 -1.97 5.78
N SER A 327 1.36 -2.44 6.01
CA SER A 327 1.64 -3.61 6.88
C SER A 327 1.53 -3.33 8.38
N GLY A 328 1.09 -2.13 8.79
CA GLY A 328 0.76 -1.80 10.17
C GLY A 328 1.91 -1.26 11.04
N SER A 329 2.99 -0.71 10.45
CA SER A 329 4.17 -0.21 11.22
C SER A 329 3.79 0.81 12.31
N PHE A 330 2.92 1.76 11.99
CA PHE A 330 2.43 2.76 12.94
C PHE A 330 1.49 2.17 13.98
N LEU A 331 0.66 1.20 13.62
CA LEU A 331 -0.21 0.49 14.55
C LEU A 331 0.60 -0.36 15.53
N VAL A 332 1.65 -1.05 15.08
CA VAL A 332 2.60 -1.77 15.95
C VAL A 332 3.32 -0.80 16.89
N SER A 333 3.75 0.36 16.38
CA SER A 333 4.37 1.39 17.21
C SER A 333 3.40 1.94 18.26
N ALA A 334 2.13 2.17 17.88
CA ALA A 334 1.07 2.60 18.80
C ALA A 334 0.75 1.53 19.84
N LEU A 335 0.72 0.26 19.44
CA LEU A 335 0.55 -0.88 20.32
C LEU A 335 1.63 -0.90 21.41
N ARG A 336 2.91 -0.84 21.01
CA ARG A 336 4.05 -0.85 21.94
C ARG A 336 3.94 0.32 22.92
N TYR A 337 3.74 1.54 22.40
CA TYR A 337 3.65 2.75 23.22
C TYR A 337 2.47 2.74 24.21
N LEU A 338 1.27 2.41 23.76
CA LEU A 338 0.09 2.37 24.64
C LEU A 338 0.15 1.22 25.65
N THR A 339 0.81 0.11 25.31
CA THR A 339 1.07 -0.99 26.26
C THR A 339 1.96 -0.53 27.39
N ASP A 340 3.04 0.20 27.08
CA ASP A 340 3.94 0.77 28.08
C ASP A 340 3.19 1.75 28.99
N ALA A 341 2.42 2.67 28.39
CA ALA A 341 1.62 3.64 29.14
C ALA A 341 0.57 2.96 30.04
N LEU A 342 -0.09 1.92 29.55
CA LEU A 342 -1.08 1.15 30.31
C LEU A 342 -0.42 0.37 31.45
N TRP A 343 0.75 -0.23 31.19
CA TRP A 343 1.54 -0.91 32.21
C TRP A 343 1.93 0.05 33.33
N GLU A 344 2.52 1.22 33.00
CA GLU A 344 2.86 2.26 33.97
C GLU A 344 1.63 2.73 34.76
N SER A 345 0.50 2.91 34.07
CA SER A 345 -0.78 3.28 34.67
C SER A 345 -1.25 2.29 35.72
N LEU A 346 -1.16 0.98 35.46
CA LEU A 346 -1.59 -0.04 36.43
C LEU A 346 -0.79 0.04 37.74
N TYR A 347 0.51 0.32 37.68
CA TYR A 347 1.33 0.53 38.87
C TYR A 347 1.02 1.87 39.55
N ALA A 348 0.99 2.96 38.79
CA ALA A 348 0.78 4.32 39.30
C ALA A 348 -0.59 4.52 39.97
N HIS A 349 -1.59 3.71 39.60
CA HIS A 349 -2.95 3.74 40.14
C HIS A 349 -3.28 2.52 41.02
N HIS A 350 -2.27 1.74 41.43
CA HIS A 350 -2.41 0.58 42.35
C HIS A 350 -3.47 -0.45 41.91
N ARG A 351 -3.45 -0.82 40.62
CA ARG A 351 -4.43 -1.73 39.99
C ARG A 351 -4.01 -3.19 39.95
N LEU A 352 -2.85 -3.54 40.50
CA LEU A 352 -2.37 -4.92 40.63
C LEU A 352 -2.63 -5.43 42.04
N GLN A 353 -3.30 -6.59 42.15
CA GLN A 353 -3.64 -7.21 43.43
C GLN A 353 -3.14 -8.66 43.46
N ARG A 354 -2.63 -9.09 44.63
CA ARG A 354 -2.26 -10.49 44.87
C ARG A 354 -3.51 -11.32 45.12
N ASP A 355 -3.60 -12.47 44.47
CA ASP A 355 -4.60 -13.49 44.73
C ASP A 355 -3.91 -14.87 44.79
N GLY A 356 -3.54 -15.30 45.99
CA GLY A 356 -2.69 -16.48 46.19
C GLY A 356 -1.30 -16.33 45.54
N ASP A 357 -0.99 -17.26 44.64
CA ASP A 357 0.24 -17.26 43.82
C ASP A 357 0.04 -16.59 42.44
N GLN A 358 -1.05 -15.84 42.27
CA GLN A 358 -1.41 -15.18 41.03
C GLN A 358 -1.52 -13.67 41.22
N THR A 359 -1.41 -12.95 40.11
CA THR A 359 -1.62 -11.50 40.04
C THR A 359 -2.87 -11.20 39.25
N VAL A 360 -3.73 -10.36 39.84
CA VAL A 360 -4.96 -9.87 39.22
C VAL A 360 -4.79 -8.40 38.91
N ALA A 361 -4.75 -8.05 37.63
CA ALA A 361 -4.86 -6.66 37.20
C ALA A 361 -6.34 -6.26 37.08
N ARG A 362 -6.67 -5.03 37.50
CA ARG A 362 -7.99 -4.41 37.29
C ARG A 362 -7.90 -3.43 36.13
N MET A 363 -8.67 -3.69 35.07
CA MET A 363 -8.64 -2.93 33.82
C MET A 363 -9.73 -1.83 33.82
N ALA A 364 -10.15 -1.39 32.62
CA ALA A 364 -11.05 -0.25 32.41
C ALA A 364 -12.47 -0.40 33.00
N ASP A 365 -12.91 -1.61 33.32
CA ASP A 365 -14.22 -1.86 33.95
C ASP A 365 -14.13 -1.86 35.49
N GLY A 366 -12.94 -1.67 36.05
CA GLY A 366 -12.67 -1.80 37.48
C GLY A 366 -12.85 -3.23 38.03
N GLN A 367 -13.26 -4.16 37.17
CA GLN A 367 -13.40 -5.56 37.50
C GLN A 367 -12.01 -6.19 37.52
N PRO A 368 -11.77 -7.13 38.43
CA PRO A 368 -10.57 -7.92 38.34
C PRO A 368 -10.61 -8.78 37.06
N LEU A 369 -9.47 -9.04 36.43
CA LEU A 369 -9.29 -10.13 35.46
C LEU A 369 -9.52 -11.47 36.18
N THR A 370 -10.77 -11.72 36.58
CA THR A 370 -11.21 -12.85 37.44
C THR A 370 -12.33 -13.66 36.82
N HIS A 371 -12.90 -13.20 35.70
CA HIS A 371 -13.67 -14.11 34.87
C HIS A 371 -12.72 -15.21 34.38
N GLU A 372 -13.17 -16.47 34.30
CA GLU A 372 -12.39 -17.57 33.69
C GLU A 372 -11.86 -17.20 32.27
N SER A 373 -12.53 -16.22 31.66
CA SER A 373 -12.34 -15.64 30.33
C SER A 373 -11.28 -14.51 30.26
N GLN A 374 -10.72 -14.08 31.40
CA GLN A 374 -9.65 -13.07 31.47
C GLN A 374 -8.59 -13.62 32.43
N GLN A 375 -7.67 -14.41 31.88
CA GLN A 375 -6.66 -15.15 32.66
C GLN A 375 -5.97 -14.25 33.68
N LYS A 376 -6.06 -14.64 34.95
CA LYS A 376 -5.15 -14.18 35.99
C LYS A 376 -3.73 -14.43 35.52
N VAL A 377 -2.81 -13.49 35.75
CA VAL A 377 -1.40 -13.78 35.45
C VAL A 377 -0.97 -14.86 36.44
N PRO A 378 -0.55 -16.06 35.98
CA PRO A 378 -0.30 -17.21 36.84
C PRO A 378 1.05 -17.08 37.56
N LEU A 379 1.42 -15.85 37.93
CA LEU A 379 2.66 -15.48 38.56
C LEU A 379 2.34 -14.55 39.73
N PRO A 380 3.00 -14.71 40.89
CA PRO A 380 2.81 -13.81 42.02
C PRO A 380 3.40 -12.41 41.70
N PRO A 381 2.96 -11.34 42.41
CA PRO A 381 3.41 -9.97 42.13
C PRO A 381 4.93 -9.75 42.21
N ASP A 382 5.62 -10.63 42.94
CA ASP A 382 7.07 -10.63 43.14
C ASP A 382 7.85 -11.51 42.15
N HIS A 383 7.17 -12.14 41.18
CA HIS A 383 7.82 -12.98 40.19
C HIS A 383 8.59 -12.15 39.15
N PRO A 384 9.85 -12.50 38.79
CA PRO A 384 10.65 -11.73 37.84
C PRO A 384 10.01 -11.62 36.44
N ASP A 385 9.31 -12.67 35.99
CA ASP A 385 8.66 -12.70 34.66
C ASP A 385 7.25 -12.07 34.63
N LEU A 386 6.76 -11.52 35.75
CA LEU A 386 5.41 -10.95 35.82
C LEU A 386 5.20 -9.89 34.75
N ASP A 387 6.13 -8.95 34.63
CA ASP A 387 6.01 -7.82 33.70
C ASP A 387 5.96 -8.28 32.25
N ALA A 388 6.80 -9.26 31.89
CA ALA A 388 6.81 -9.83 30.55
C ALA A 388 5.44 -10.47 30.21
N ARG A 389 4.88 -11.27 31.13
CA ARG A 389 3.56 -11.89 30.96
C ARG A 389 2.43 -10.86 30.95
N LEU A 390 2.47 -9.88 31.85
CA LEU A 390 1.47 -8.83 31.93
C LEU A 390 1.44 -8.02 30.62
N ARG A 391 2.60 -7.61 30.10
CA ARG A 391 2.69 -6.87 28.84
C ARG A 391 2.05 -7.60 27.66
N VAL A 392 2.20 -8.92 27.55
CA VAL A 392 1.52 -9.72 26.51
C VAL A 392 0.00 -9.61 26.61
N LEU A 393 -0.57 -9.72 27.82
CA LEU A 393 -2.01 -9.56 28.04
C LEU A 393 -2.47 -8.13 27.75
N LEU A 394 -1.71 -7.12 28.18
CA LEU A 394 -2.03 -5.72 27.93
C LEU A 394 -2.04 -5.38 26.44
N LYS A 395 -1.08 -5.90 25.66
CA LYS A 395 -1.05 -5.71 24.20
C LYS A 395 -2.36 -6.18 23.57
N ARG A 396 -2.92 -7.31 24.01
CA ARG A 396 -4.19 -7.84 23.48
C ARG A 396 -5.36 -6.87 23.74
N HIS A 397 -5.43 -6.29 24.92
CA HIS A 397 -6.45 -5.28 25.23
C HIS A 397 -6.27 -3.99 24.41
N VAL A 398 -5.03 -3.53 24.23
CA VAL A 398 -4.72 -2.34 23.42
C VAL A 398 -5.09 -2.57 21.96
N VAL A 399 -4.70 -3.70 21.36
CA VAL A 399 -5.04 -4.02 19.96
C VAL A 399 -6.56 -4.01 19.76
N GLU A 400 -7.32 -4.62 20.65
CA GLU A 400 -8.77 -4.74 20.46
C GLU A 400 -9.55 -3.46 20.75
N ARG A 401 -9.12 -2.65 21.71
CA ARG A 401 -9.88 -1.47 22.14
C ARG A 401 -9.43 -0.19 21.46
N CYS A 402 -8.14 -0.07 21.17
CA CYS A 402 -7.55 1.20 20.82
C CYS A 402 -7.22 1.37 19.34
N LEU A 403 -6.86 0.29 18.63
CA LEU A 403 -6.24 0.41 17.31
C LEU A 403 -7.25 0.18 16.18
N TYR A 404 -7.23 1.09 15.21
CA TYR A 404 -8.06 1.07 14.00
C TYR A 404 -7.17 1.32 12.79
N GLY A 405 -7.55 0.76 11.66
CA GLY A 405 -6.75 0.94 10.45
C GLY A 405 -7.53 0.70 9.18
N VAL A 406 -7.12 1.39 8.12
CA VAL A 406 -7.68 1.22 6.79
C VAL A 406 -6.55 1.13 5.79
N ASP A 407 -6.67 0.22 4.83
CA ASP A 407 -5.86 0.24 3.62
C ASP A 407 -6.70 -0.10 2.39
N ILE A 408 -6.33 0.42 1.23
CA ILE A 408 -7.03 0.12 -0.02
C ILE A 408 -6.71 -1.29 -0.52
N ASP A 409 -5.53 -1.81 -0.21
CA ASP A 409 -5.10 -3.18 -0.54
C ASP A 409 -5.54 -4.16 0.56
N PRO A 410 -6.43 -5.13 0.28
CA PRO A 410 -6.79 -6.18 1.23
C PRO A 410 -5.60 -6.98 1.76
N LEU A 411 -4.54 -7.18 0.96
CA LEU A 411 -3.35 -7.90 1.40
C LEU A 411 -2.60 -7.11 2.48
N ALA A 412 -2.46 -5.80 2.31
CA ALA A 412 -1.90 -4.92 3.33
C ALA A 412 -2.67 -5.04 4.65
N VAL A 413 -4.01 -5.10 4.58
CA VAL A 413 -4.86 -5.29 5.76
C VAL A 413 -4.59 -6.60 6.48
N GLU A 414 -4.49 -7.71 5.76
CA GLU A 414 -4.19 -9.02 6.34
C GLU A 414 -2.78 -9.06 6.96
N LEU A 415 -1.81 -8.39 6.33
CA LEU A 415 -0.45 -8.27 6.86
C LEU A 415 -0.39 -7.36 8.08
N GLY A 416 -1.16 -6.27 8.12
CA GLY A 416 -1.34 -5.45 9.31
C GLY A 416 -1.90 -6.23 10.50
N LYS A 417 -2.90 -7.09 10.26
CA LYS A 417 -3.41 -8.03 11.28
C LYS A 417 -2.31 -8.99 11.74
N LEU A 418 -1.56 -9.58 10.81
CA LEU A 418 -0.45 -10.48 11.12
C LEU A 418 0.63 -9.80 11.98
N SER A 419 1.03 -8.58 11.65
CA SER A 419 2.00 -7.79 12.43
C SER A 419 1.55 -7.59 13.88
N LEU A 420 0.28 -7.24 14.11
CA LEU A 420 -0.28 -7.09 15.46
C LEU A 420 -0.42 -8.44 16.19
N TRP A 421 -0.66 -9.52 15.46
CA TRP A 421 -0.74 -10.86 16.03
C TRP A 421 0.61 -11.42 16.45
N VAL A 422 1.67 -11.19 15.68
CA VAL A 422 3.04 -11.55 16.10
C VAL A 422 3.40 -10.85 17.41
N GLU A 423 2.99 -9.59 17.58
CA GLU A 423 3.21 -8.83 18.81
C GLU A 423 2.38 -9.31 20.00
N THR A 424 1.22 -9.93 19.76
CA THR A 424 0.26 -10.39 20.77
C THR A 424 0.23 -11.92 20.94
N MET A 425 1.17 -12.62 20.29
CA MET A 425 1.23 -14.08 20.25
C MET A 425 1.45 -14.67 21.65
N ASP A 426 0.63 -15.64 22.00
CA ASP A 426 0.74 -16.43 23.23
C ASP A 426 0.42 -17.89 22.90
N ARG A 427 1.01 -18.84 23.65
CA ARG A 427 0.89 -20.28 23.39
C ARG A 427 -0.51 -20.82 23.67
N ASP A 428 -1.19 -20.22 24.65
CA ASP A 428 -2.43 -20.76 25.20
C ASP A 428 -3.66 -19.92 24.80
N LEU A 429 -3.45 -18.79 24.12
CA LEU A 429 -4.51 -17.86 23.73
C LEU A 429 -4.69 -17.79 22.21
N PRO A 430 -5.94 -17.76 21.71
CA PRO A 430 -6.21 -17.63 20.28
C PRO A 430 -5.84 -16.23 19.77
N PHE A 431 -5.72 -16.07 18.45
CA PHE A 431 -5.52 -14.75 17.83
C PHE A 431 -6.80 -13.91 17.92
N GLY A 432 -6.68 -12.62 18.29
CA GLY A 432 -7.84 -11.74 18.46
C GLY A 432 -8.58 -11.46 17.14
N PHE A 433 -9.89 -11.20 17.21
CA PHE A 433 -10.71 -10.87 16.03
C PHE A 433 -10.64 -9.37 15.70
N LEU A 434 -10.03 -9.01 14.55
CA LEU A 434 -9.72 -7.61 14.19
C LEU A 434 -10.47 -7.05 12.98
N ASP A 435 -11.32 -7.83 12.31
CA ASP A 435 -11.97 -7.39 11.06
C ASP A 435 -12.81 -6.13 11.26
N HIS A 436 -13.38 -5.94 12.45
CA HIS A 436 -14.20 -4.78 12.78
C HIS A 436 -13.39 -3.49 13.01
N LYS A 437 -12.07 -3.61 13.21
CA LYS A 437 -11.13 -2.50 13.47
C LYS A 437 -10.21 -2.21 12.30
N LEU A 438 -9.79 -3.24 11.56
CA LEU A 438 -8.93 -3.12 10.39
C LEU A 438 -9.71 -3.43 9.12
N ARG A 439 -9.90 -2.42 8.25
CA ARG A 439 -10.80 -2.46 7.10
C ARG A 439 -10.05 -2.34 5.78
N ALA A 440 -10.47 -3.10 4.78
CA ALA A 440 -10.08 -2.84 3.39
C ALA A 440 -11.02 -1.82 2.76
N GLY A 441 -10.49 -0.72 2.22
CA GLY A 441 -11.27 0.34 1.60
C GLY A 441 -10.46 1.57 1.23
N ASN A 442 -11.02 2.39 0.34
CA ASN A 442 -10.46 3.65 -0.08
C ASN A 442 -10.85 4.74 0.93
N SER A 443 -9.91 5.04 1.83
CA SER A 443 -10.03 6.08 2.86
C SER A 443 -10.44 7.46 2.33
N LEU A 444 -10.14 7.78 1.07
CA LEU A 444 -10.41 9.09 0.48
C LEU A 444 -11.80 9.18 -0.19
N VAL A 445 -12.50 8.06 -0.37
CA VAL A 445 -13.76 8.00 -1.12
C VAL A 445 -14.84 7.21 -0.38
N GLY A 446 -15.84 7.92 0.13
CA GLY A 446 -17.02 7.36 0.76
C GLY A 446 -18.08 8.39 1.11
N GLY A 447 -19.30 7.93 1.39
CA GLY A 447 -20.42 8.77 1.81
C GLY A 447 -20.30 9.17 3.28
N TRP A 448 -20.88 10.32 3.58
CA TRP A 448 -20.99 10.92 4.91
C TRP A 448 -22.44 11.25 5.18
N PHE A 449 -22.90 11.10 6.43
CA PHE A 449 -24.30 11.24 6.83
C PHE A 449 -24.90 12.61 6.50
N ASP A 450 -24.08 13.67 6.58
CA ASP A 450 -24.47 15.03 6.24
C ASP A 450 -24.59 15.27 4.72
N ARG A 451 -23.93 14.45 3.88
CA ARG A 451 -23.87 14.65 2.42
C ARG A 451 -24.78 13.74 1.61
N PHE A 452 -24.82 12.46 1.95
CA PHE A 452 -25.45 11.44 1.10
C PHE A 452 -26.94 11.69 0.86
N ARG A 453 -27.62 12.46 1.71
CA ARG A 453 -29.07 12.74 1.61
C ARG A 453 -29.46 13.60 0.40
N THR A 454 -28.49 14.25 -0.23
CA THR A 454 -28.72 15.17 -1.35
C THR A 454 -28.15 14.62 -2.65
N TYR A 455 -28.88 14.83 -3.76
CA TYR A 455 -28.39 14.42 -5.07
C TYR A 455 -27.14 15.24 -5.45
N PRO A 456 -26.00 14.59 -5.75
CA PRO A 456 -24.74 15.28 -6.00
C PRO A 456 -24.71 15.80 -7.44
N LEU A 457 -25.34 16.94 -7.71
CA LEU A 457 -25.32 17.55 -9.05
C LEU A 457 -23.88 17.84 -9.52
N ALA A 458 -22.99 18.16 -8.58
CA ALA A 458 -21.58 18.40 -8.82
C ALA A 458 -20.81 17.16 -9.35
N ALA A 459 -21.34 15.94 -9.16
CA ALA A 459 -20.77 14.71 -9.73
C ALA A 459 -20.60 14.76 -11.27
N TRP A 460 -21.44 15.57 -11.93
CA TRP A 460 -21.45 15.73 -13.39
C TRP A 460 -20.63 16.93 -13.88
N GLU A 461 -19.86 17.59 -13.00
CA GLU A 461 -18.98 18.73 -13.33
C GLU A 461 -17.57 18.30 -13.73
N ARG A 462 -17.46 17.14 -14.38
CA ARG A 462 -16.19 16.53 -14.77
C ARG A 462 -16.13 16.27 -16.27
N GLU A 463 -14.91 16.08 -16.75
CA GLU A 463 -14.67 15.53 -18.08
C GLU A 463 -14.74 14.00 -18.09
N GLY A 464 -14.99 13.45 -19.27
CA GLY A 464 -15.04 12.01 -19.49
C GLY A 464 -13.67 11.38 -19.72
N GLY A 465 -12.56 12.11 -19.54
CA GLY A 465 -11.22 11.61 -19.84
C GLY A 465 -10.85 11.57 -21.32
N ASP A 466 -11.72 12.05 -22.21
CA ASP A 466 -11.60 11.97 -23.68
C ASP A 466 -11.46 13.34 -24.37
N LYS A 467 -11.38 14.44 -23.60
CA LYS A 467 -11.48 15.82 -24.11
C LYS A 467 -10.24 16.30 -24.89
N SER A 468 -9.08 15.70 -24.65
CA SER A 468 -7.79 16.11 -25.26
C SER A 468 -7.07 14.93 -25.92
N HIS A 469 -7.83 13.90 -26.30
CA HIS A 469 -7.32 12.70 -26.95
C HIS A 469 -7.78 12.66 -28.41
N GLY A 470 -7.47 13.71 -29.19
CA GLY A 470 -7.75 13.76 -30.63
C GLY A 470 -7.02 12.69 -31.47
N THR A 471 -6.11 11.93 -30.87
CA THR A 471 -5.43 10.76 -31.46
C THR A 471 -6.18 9.44 -31.24
N ALA A 472 -7.32 9.48 -30.55
CA ALA A 472 -8.25 8.37 -30.40
C ALA A 472 -8.67 7.83 -31.78
N VAL A 473 -8.69 6.50 -31.93
CA VAL A 473 -8.89 5.79 -33.21
C VAL A 473 -10.34 5.34 -33.33
N HIS A 474 -10.88 4.73 -32.28
CA HIS A 474 -12.22 4.17 -32.21
C HIS A 474 -13.22 5.08 -31.49
N HIS A 475 -12.75 6.02 -30.66
CA HIS A 475 -13.60 6.92 -29.89
C HIS A 475 -13.51 8.37 -30.38
N ALA A 476 -14.67 9.00 -30.60
CA ALA A 476 -14.71 10.40 -30.99
C ALA A 476 -14.33 11.32 -29.82
N GLU A 477 -13.41 12.25 -30.08
CA GLU A 477 -12.91 13.20 -29.08
C GLU A 477 -14.05 13.99 -28.39
N GLY A 478 -14.01 13.97 -27.07
CA GLY A 478 -14.98 14.65 -26.20
C GLY A 478 -16.41 14.11 -26.27
N SER A 479 -16.67 12.96 -26.88
CA SER A 479 -17.99 12.32 -26.89
C SER A 479 -18.52 12.01 -25.48
N TRP A 480 -17.72 11.42 -24.61
CA TRP A 480 -18.04 11.11 -23.21
C TRP A 480 -18.19 12.39 -22.40
N THR A 481 -17.27 13.34 -22.57
CA THR A 481 -17.35 14.67 -21.93
C THR A 481 -18.65 15.40 -22.29
N LYS A 482 -19.06 15.38 -23.57
CA LYS A 482 -20.33 15.98 -24.02
C LYS A 482 -21.54 15.26 -23.42
N ALA A 483 -21.50 13.93 -23.32
CA ALA A 483 -22.58 13.14 -22.74
C ALA A 483 -22.78 13.44 -21.24
N ILE A 484 -21.69 13.54 -20.47
CA ILE A 484 -21.73 13.97 -19.05
C ILE A 484 -22.30 15.39 -18.92
N ALA A 485 -21.87 16.32 -19.78
CA ALA A 485 -22.40 17.68 -19.78
C ALA A 485 -23.90 17.74 -20.12
N LYS A 486 -24.37 16.90 -21.05
CA LYS A 486 -25.79 16.74 -21.37
C LYS A 486 -26.56 16.20 -20.16
N ARG A 487 -26.00 15.20 -19.47
CA ARG A 487 -26.58 14.63 -18.24
C ARG A 487 -26.76 15.71 -17.17
N LYS A 488 -25.72 16.49 -16.87
CA LYS A 488 -25.78 17.62 -15.91
C LYS A 488 -26.97 18.53 -16.18
N LYS A 489 -27.16 18.94 -17.45
CA LYS A 489 -28.27 19.81 -17.87
C LYS A 489 -29.64 19.17 -17.68
N ALA A 490 -29.76 17.86 -17.91
CA ALA A 490 -31.00 17.11 -17.72
C ALA A 490 -31.38 17.03 -16.23
N VAL A 491 -30.47 16.55 -15.38
CA VAL A 491 -30.74 16.35 -13.95
C VAL A 491 -30.83 17.67 -13.17
N GLY A 492 -30.14 18.72 -13.61
CA GLY A 492 -30.16 20.03 -12.95
C GLY A 492 -31.55 20.67 -12.90
N LYS A 493 -32.44 20.36 -13.87
CA LYS A 493 -33.84 20.83 -13.87
C LYS A 493 -34.69 20.15 -12.80
N GLU A 494 -34.42 18.88 -12.53
CA GLU A 494 -35.17 18.06 -11.60
C GLU A 494 -34.72 18.28 -10.15
N ASN A 495 -33.41 18.47 -9.94
CA ASN A 495 -32.81 18.67 -8.62
C ASN A 495 -33.31 19.94 -7.89
N GLN A 496 -33.88 20.92 -8.62
CA GLN A 496 -34.53 22.09 -8.02
C GLN A 496 -35.69 21.74 -7.08
N ARG A 497 -36.20 20.50 -7.14
CA ARG A 497 -37.30 20.00 -6.30
C ARG A 497 -36.85 19.45 -4.92
N GLN A 498 -35.56 19.46 -4.59
CA GLN A 498 -34.98 18.97 -3.33
C GLN A 498 -35.60 17.66 -2.82
N LEU A 499 -35.51 16.60 -3.63
CA LEU A 499 -35.98 15.27 -3.20
C LEU A 499 -34.91 14.64 -2.27
N PRO A 500 -35.27 14.19 -1.06
CA PRO A 500 -34.34 13.48 -0.18
C PRO A 500 -33.98 12.12 -0.79
N MET A 501 -32.78 11.60 -0.51
CA MET A 501 -32.31 10.32 -1.05
C MET A 501 -32.94 9.08 -0.40
N PHE A 502 -33.42 9.21 0.83
CA PHE A 502 -33.76 8.05 1.66
C PHE A 502 -35.22 8.13 2.12
N GLY A 503 -36.00 7.06 1.85
CA GLY A 503 -37.43 6.96 2.15
C GLY A 503 -37.84 5.70 2.92
N GLY A 504 -36.90 5.07 3.64
CA GLY A 504 -37.15 3.85 4.42
C GLY A 504 -38.02 4.07 5.67
N ARG A 505 -38.54 2.97 6.24
CA ARG A 505 -39.30 2.98 7.51
C ARG A 505 -38.42 3.30 8.73
N THR A 506 -37.16 2.88 8.69
CA THR A 506 -36.13 3.12 9.71
C THR A 506 -35.27 4.30 9.28
N THR A 507 -34.97 5.26 10.17
CA THR A 507 -34.06 6.37 9.82
C THR A 507 -32.61 5.89 9.72
N PRO A 508 -31.77 6.50 8.86
CA PRO A 508 -30.33 6.20 8.81
C PRO A 508 -29.64 6.28 10.17
N GLU A 509 -30.02 7.26 11.00
CA GLU A 509 -29.50 7.43 12.37
C GLU A 509 -29.83 6.22 13.25
N ALA A 510 -31.06 5.71 13.21
CA ALA A 510 -31.46 4.55 13.99
C ALA A 510 -30.76 3.26 13.54
N VAL A 511 -30.42 3.14 12.25
CA VAL A 511 -29.58 2.03 11.75
C VAL A 511 -28.16 2.15 12.29
N HIS A 512 -27.60 3.37 12.26
CA HIS A 512 -26.27 3.66 12.79
C HIS A 512 -26.17 3.40 14.30
N GLU A 513 -27.12 3.87 15.10
CA GLU A 513 -27.17 3.62 16.55
C GLU A 513 -27.19 2.13 16.88
N ARG A 514 -27.96 1.32 16.12
CA ARG A 514 -27.94 -0.15 16.27
C ARG A 514 -26.58 -0.75 15.90
N ALA A 515 -25.93 -0.25 14.84
CA ALA A 515 -24.62 -0.71 14.44
C ALA A 515 -23.55 -0.40 15.51
N ALA A 516 -23.58 0.80 16.08
CA ALA A 516 -22.71 1.20 17.19
C ALA A 516 -22.93 0.31 18.42
N ALA A 517 -24.19 0.07 18.81
CA ALA A 517 -24.53 -0.82 19.92
C ALA A 517 -24.08 -2.27 19.67
N ALA A 518 -24.21 -2.77 18.44
CA ALA A 518 -23.75 -4.10 18.07
C ALA A 518 -22.21 -4.24 18.19
N LEU A 519 -21.45 -3.21 17.79
CA LEU A 519 -19.99 -3.21 17.96
C LEU A 519 -19.57 -3.06 19.43
N ALA A 520 -20.26 -2.24 20.22
CA ALA A 520 -20.02 -2.15 21.65
C ALA A 520 -20.20 -3.51 22.34
N ALA A 521 -21.27 -4.25 21.97
CA ALA A 521 -21.50 -5.61 22.45
C ALA A 521 -20.40 -6.61 22.02
N VAL A 522 -19.70 -6.37 20.90
CA VAL A 522 -18.52 -7.15 20.51
C VAL A 522 -17.32 -6.86 21.43
N HIS A 523 -17.16 -5.62 21.91
CA HIS A 523 -16.05 -5.24 22.81
C HIS A 523 -16.27 -5.62 24.27
N GLU A 524 -17.51 -5.89 24.65
CA GLU A 524 -17.87 -6.47 25.95
C GLU A 524 -17.55 -7.97 26.01
N LEU A 525 -17.52 -8.66 24.86
CA LEU A 525 -17.13 -10.07 24.82
C LEU A 525 -15.65 -10.25 25.16
N PRO A 526 -15.29 -11.36 25.84
CA PRO A 526 -13.90 -11.67 26.11
C PRO A 526 -13.05 -11.75 24.83
N VAL A 527 -11.82 -11.25 24.91
CA VAL A 527 -10.82 -11.16 23.81
C VAL A 527 -10.55 -12.52 23.13
N HIS A 528 -10.66 -13.63 23.86
CA HIS A 528 -10.41 -14.97 23.33
C HIS A 528 -11.67 -15.66 22.77
N GLU A 529 -12.86 -15.08 22.90
CA GLU A 529 -14.10 -15.57 22.27
C GLU A 529 -14.18 -15.12 20.80
N VAL A 530 -13.14 -15.46 20.03
CA VAL A 530 -12.93 -15.01 18.66
C VAL A 530 -14.12 -15.37 17.75
N GLU A 531 -14.65 -16.58 17.88
CA GLU A 531 -15.75 -17.08 17.05
C GLU A 531 -17.07 -16.36 17.31
N GLU A 532 -17.38 -16.09 18.58
CA GLU A 532 -18.59 -15.38 18.99
C GLU A 532 -18.56 -13.92 18.55
N ARG A 533 -17.39 -13.27 18.70
CA ARG A 533 -17.16 -11.91 18.21
C ARG A 533 -17.31 -11.82 16.69
N ALA A 534 -16.73 -12.78 15.97
CA ALA A 534 -16.88 -12.89 14.51
C ALA A 534 -18.33 -13.18 14.12
N ARG A 535 -19.09 -13.95 14.91
CA ARG A 535 -20.52 -14.20 14.67
C ARG A 535 -21.34 -12.91 14.79
N LYS A 536 -21.25 -12.20 15.92
CA LYS A 536 -21.95 -10.92 16.13
C LYS A 536 -21.62 -9.88 15.06
N PHE A 537 -20.34 -9.80 14.67
CA PHE A 537 -19.95 -8.88 13.60
C PHE A 537 -20.55 -9.26 12.24
N ARG A 538 -20.58 -10.56 11.90
CA ARG A 538 -21.25 -11.05 10.68
C ARG A 538 -22.77 -10.85 10.70
N GLU A 539 -23.41 -10.92 11.86
CA GLU A 539 -24.83 -10.60 12.02
C GLU A 539 -25.11 -9.13 11.66
N LEU A 540 -24.29 -8.19 12.14
CA LEU A 540 -24.38 -6.78 11.75
C LEU A 540 -24.20 -6.59 10.23
N GLN A 541 -23.21 -7.25 9.62
CA GLN A 541 -22.98 -7.16 8.18
C GLN A 541 -24.11 -7.75 7.33
N ARG A 542 -24.95 -8.61 7.91
CA ARG A 542 -26.11 -9.24 7.26
C ARG A 542 -27.42 -8.54 7.60
N ASP A 543 -27.41 -7.50 8.44
CA ASP A 543 -28.60 -6.71 8.75
C ASP A 543 -29.15 -6.07 7.46
N PRO A 544 -30.39 -6.37 7.06
CA PRO A 544 -30.99 -5.81 5.85
C PRO A 544 -31.07 -4.28 5.83
N ASP A 545 -31.31 -3.64 6.98
CA ASP A 545 -31.36 -2.18 7.08
C ASP A 545 -29.96 -1.58 6.92
N PHE A 546 -28.94 -2.22 7.51
CA PHE A 546 -27.53 -1.81 7.35
C PHE A 546 -27.08 -1.95 5.90
N LEU A 547 -27.39 -3.07 5.25
CA LEU A 547 -27.07 -3.30 3.84
C LEU A 547 -27.79 -2.31 2.92
N ALA A 548 -29.06 -2.01 3.19
CA ALA A 548 -29.82 -1.02 2.42
C ALA A 548 -29.23 0.39 2.57
N LEU A 549 -28.79 0.76 3.78
CA LEU A 549 -28.11 2.04 4.02
C LEU A 549 -26.75 2.10 3.31
N LYS A 550 -25.96 1.01 3.38
CA LYS A 550 -24.70 0.90 2.66
C LYS A 550 -24.91 1.00 1.14
N ASP A 551 -25.89 0.28 0.58
CA ASP A 551 -26.23 0.35 -0.85
C ASP A 551 -26.61 1.78 -1.28
N ALA A 552 -27.27 2.56 -0.40
CA ALA A 552 -27.58 3.97 -0.65
C ALA A 552 -26.32 4.85 -0.68
N PHE A 553 -25.38 4.65 0.25
CA PHE A 553 -24.09 5.35 0.25
C PHE A 553 -23.26 4.97 -0.99
N ASP A 554 -23.18 3.68 -1.32
CA ASP A 554 -22.49 3.17 -2.50
C ASP A 554 -23.06 3.81 -3.77
N LEU A 555 -24.39 3.86 -3.90
CA LEU A 555 -25.05 4.49 -5.04
C LEU A 555 -24.75 5.98 -5.14
N TRP A 556 -24.79 6.71 -4.02
CA TRP A 556 -24.45 8.12 -3.98
C TRP A 556 -23.01 8.38 -4.42
N CYS A 557 -22.05 7.63 -3.87
CA CYS A 557 -20.65 7.70 -4.29
C CYS A 557 -20.47 7.31 -5.75
N ALA A 558 -21.14 6.25 -6.22
CA ALA A 558 -21.03 5.76 -7.58
C ALA A 558 -21.43 6.81 -8.63
N LEU A 559 -22.33 7.76 -8.31
CA LEU A 559 -22.66 8.85 -9.23
C LEU A 559 -21.44 9.69 -9.63
N TRP A 560 -20.53 9.94 -8.68
CA TRP A 560 -19.30 10.70 -8.92
C TRP A 560 -18.37 10.00 -9.91
N PHE A 561 -18.37 8.68 -9.89
CA PHE A 561 -17.49 7.81 -10.68
C PHE A 561 -18.25 7.05 -11.78
N TRP A 562 -19.48 7.47 -12.11
CA TRP A 562 -20.35 6.72 -13.01
C TRP A 562 -19.69 6.52 -14.39
N PRO A 563 -19.67 5.31 -14.97
CA PRO A 563 -19.00 5.06 -16.25
C PRO A 563 -19.62 5.91 -17.36
N ALA A 564 -18.79 6.62 -18.13
CA ALA A 564 -19.27 7.55 -19.13
C ALA A 564 -19.97 6.83 -20.30
N GLU A 565 -19.54 5.61 -20.62
CA GLU A 565 -20.16 4.72 -21.60
C GLU A 565 -21.56 4.23 -21.17
N ARG A 566 -21.88 4.29 -19.88
CA ARG A 566 -23.17 3.88 -19.30
C ARG A 566 -23.93 5.07 -18.71
N ILE A 567 -23.64 6.29 -19.18
CA ILE A 567 -24.19 7.55 -18.64
C ILE A 567 -25.72 7.61 -18.72
N GLU A 568 -26.32 6.96 -19.72
CA GLU A 568 -27.78 6.93 -19.89
C GLU A 568 -28.47 6.09 -18.80
N LEU A 569 -27.75 5.16 -18.16
CA LEU A 569 -28.25 4.39 -17.01
C LEU A 569 -28.10 5.14 -15.68
N ALA A 570 -27.40 6.28 -15.63
CA ALA A 570 -27.26 7.01 -14.38
C ALA A 570 -28.64 7.39 -13.82
N PRO A 571 -28.91 7.19 -12.52
CA PRO A 571 -30.21 7.53 -11.94
C PRO A 571 -30.42 9.05 -11.89
N SER A 572 -31.64 9.50 -12.15
CA SER A 572 -32.08 10.88 -11.91
C SER A 572 -32.36 11.10 -10.41
N PRO A 573 -32.51 12.36 -9.95
CA PRO A 573 -32.93 12.63 -8.57
C PRO A 573 -34.17 11.84 -8.10
N ALA A 574 -35.21 11.70 -8.93
CA ALA A 574 -36.40 10.92 -8.56
C ALA A 574 -36.16 9.41 -8.61
N GLU A 575 -35.39 8.91 -9.58
CA GLU A 575 -35.08 7.48 -9.70
C GLU A 575 -34.21 6.98 -8.56
N LEU A 576 -33.43 7.87 -7.93
CA LEU A 576 -32.50 7.50 -6.86
C LEU A 576 -33.22 7.05 -5.57
N LEU A 577 -34.48 7.45 -5.37
CA LEU A 577 -35.34 6.95 -4.29
C LEU A 577 -35.69 5.46 -4.46
N ALA A 578 -35.73 4.97 -5.69
CA ALA A 578 -36.12 3.61 -6.03
C ALA A 578 -35.34 3.14 -7.27
N PRO A 579 -34.01 2.96 -7.17
CA PRO A 579 -33.15 2.69 -8.31
C PRO A 579 -33.44 1.30 -8.89
N THR A 580 -33.32 1.19 -10.21
CA THR A 580 -33.53 -0.08 -10.94
C THR A 580 -32.44 -1.09 -10.59
N GLN A 581 -32.69 -2.37 -10.89
CA GLN A 581 -31.69 -3.42 -10.65
C GLN A 581 -30.41 -3.21 -11.47
N GLU A 582 -30.52 -2.68 -12.70
CA GLU A 582 -29.37 -2.34 -13.53
C GLU A 582 -28.56 -1.18 -12.96
N GLN A 583 -29.23 -0.15 -12.44
CA GLN A 583 -28.57 0.97 -11.75
C GLN A 583 -27.79 0.49 -10.51
N LYS A 584 -28.42 -0.36 -9.70
CA LYS A 584 -27.76 -0.99 -8.54
C LYS A 584 -26.56 -1.83 -8.96
N ALA A 585 -26.66 -2.58 -10.06
CA ALA A 585 -25.55 -3.38 -10.56
C ALA A 585 -24.36 -2.52 -11.00
N VAL A 586 -24.60 -1.40 -11.70
CA VAL A 586 -23.53 -0.45 -12.05
C VAL A 586 -22.91 0.16 -10.79
N ALA A 587 -23.75 0.60 -9.84
CA ALA A 587 -23.27 1.19 -8.59
C ALA A 587 -22.40 0.22 -7.78
N ARG A 588 -22.83 -1.04 -7.64
CA ARG A 588 -22.06 -2.09 -6.96
C ARG A 588 -20.73 -2.38 -7.66
N LYS A 589 -20.70 -2.39 -9.00
CA LYS A 589 -19.47 -2.55 -9.76
C LYS A 589 -18.50 -1.39 -9.48
N VAL A 590 -18.98 -0.16 -9.57
CA VAL A 590 -18.16 1.03 -9.28
C VAL A 590 -17.69 1.03 -7.81
N ALA A 591 -18.55 0.67 -6.86
CA ALA A 591 -18.20 0.59 -5.45
C ALA A 591 -17.12 -0.47 -5.18
N ALA A 592 -17.16 -1.61 -5.88
CA ALA A 592 -16.12 -2.64 -5.79
C ALA A 592 -14.79 -2.17 -6.42
N GLU A 593 -14.83 -1.53 -7.59
CA GLU A 593 -13.62 -1.03 -8.29
C GLU A 593 -12.94 0.14 -7.57
N MET A 594 -13.73 1.00 -6.94
CA MET A 594 -13.27 2.15 -6.15
C MET A 594 -13.03 1.81 -4.69
N ARG A 595 -13.51 0.64 -4.23
CA ARG A 595 -13.50 0.15 -2.84
C ARG A 595 -14.00 1.19 -1.85
N PHE A 596 -15.19 1.76 -2.05
CA PHE A 596 -15.67 2.84 -1.18
C PHE A 596 -15.62 2.48 0.31
N LEU A 597 -15.09 3.40 1.13
CA LEU A 597 -15.08 3.29 2.58
C LEU A 597 -15.92 4.41 3.19
N HIS A 598 -17.07 4.05 3.77
CA HIS A 598 -17.96 4.99 4.46
C HIS A 598 -17.56 5.06 5.94
N TRP A 599 -16.72 6.03 6.32
CA TRP A 599 -16.10 6.13 7.66
C TRP A 599 -17.10 5.94 8.81
N GLU A 600 -18.21 6.69 8.76
CA GLU A 600 -19.26 6.64 9.80
C GLU A 600 -20.01 5.30 9.84
N LEU A 601 -20.06 4.52 8.74
CA LEU A 601 -20.63 3.16 8.74
C LEU A 601 -19.59 2.08 9.05
N ALA A 602 -18.31 2.33 8.74
CA ALA A 602 -17.23 1.38 8.94
C ALA A 602 -16.82 1.28 10.41
N PHE A 603 -16.89 2.42 11.13
CA PHE A 603 -16.52 2.57 12.54
C PHE A 603 -17.60 3.32 13.34
N PRO A 604 -18.83 2.77 13.43
CA PRO A 604 -19.93 3.44 14.13
C PRO A 604 -19.70 3.58 15.65
N ASP A 605 -18.77 2.81 16.22
CA ASP A 605 -18.28 2.92 17.60
C ASP A 605 -17.36 4.14 17.84
N VAL A 606 -16.78 4.71 16.78
CA VAL A 606 -15.99 5.95 16.81
C VAL A 606 -16.87 7.16 16.53
N PHE A 607 -17.86 7.01 15.66
CA PHE A 607 -18.73 8.07 15.17
C PHE A 607 -20.12 8.02 15.83
N ASP A 608 -20.19 7.80 17.13
CA ASP A 608 -21.43 7.52 17.86
C ASP A 608 -22.33 8.75 18.11
N ARG A 609 -21.78 9.96 18.01
CA ARG A 609 -22.48 11.24 18.25
C ARG A 609 -21.89 12.39 17.43
N PRO A 610 -22.62 13.51 17.28
CA PRO A 610 -22.09 14.69 16.58
C PRO A 610 -20.80 15.24 17.20
N GLY A 611 -19.79 15.48 16.38
CA GLY A 611 -18.46 15.94 16.81
C GLY A 611 -17.55 14.82 17.33
N ALA A 612 -17.96 13.56 17.21
CA ALA A 612 -17.13 12.40 17.48
C ALA A 612 -16.10 12.16 16.37
N GLY A 613 -15.17 11.26 16.64
CA GLY A 613 -13.99 11.02 15.81
C GLY A 613 -12.86 10.45 16.65
N PHE A 614 -11.76 10.09 15.98
CA PHE A 614 -10.62 9.47 16.61
C PHE A 614 -9.91 10.42 17.58
N ASP A 615 -9.35 9.86 18.65
CA ASP A 615 -8.43 10.56 19.55
C ASP A 615 -7.11 10.88 18.87
N ALA A 616 -6.64 9.93 18.05
CA ALA A 616 -5.43 10.11 17.26
C ALA A 616 -5.48 9.54 15.85
N VAL A 617 -4.77 10.18 14.94
CA VAL A 617 -4.49 9.67 13.60
C VAL A 617 -2.98 9.61 13.36
N VAL A 618 -2.43 8.45 13.08
CA VAL A 618 -0.98 8.27 12.85
C VAL A 618 -0.76 7.54 11.53
N GLY A 619 0.40 7.71 10.90
CA GLY A 619 0.68 7.00 9.64
C GLY A 619 1.71 7.68 8.73
N ASN A 620 2.00 6.98 7.64
CA ASN A 620 2.73 7.49 6.48
C ASN A 620 1.83 7.35 5.25
N PRO A 621 0.96 8.34 4.96
CA PRO A 621 0.07 8.25 3.81
C PRO A 621 0.86 8.22 2.49
N PRO A 622 0.27 7.72 1.39
CA PRO A 622 0.92 7.72 0.09
C PRO A 622 1.22 9.14 -0.40
N TRP A 623 2.28 9.29 -1.21
CA TRP A 623 2.81 10.60 -1.68
C TRP A 623 2.54 10.87 -3.16
N GLU A 624 1.68 10.09 -3.81
CA GLU A 624 1.45 10.14 -5.25
C GLU A 624 0.77 11.43 -5.73
N ILE A 625 1.04 11.79 -6.98
CA ILE A 625 0.25 12.75 -7.72
C ILE A 625 -0.82 12.00 -8.52
N GLN A 626 -2.09 12.33 -8.29
CA GLN A 626 -3.22 11.72 -9.00
C GLN A 626 -3.38 12.31 -10.41
N LYS A 627 -2.52 11.85 -11.33
CA LYS A 627 -2.53 12.24 -12.75
C LYS A 627 -2.34 11.03 -13.66
N PRO A 628 -2.88 11.07 -14.90
CA PRO A 628 -2.68 10.00 -15.85
C PRO A 628 -1.20 9.82 -16.19
N ASN A 629 -0.68 8.60 -16.01
CA ASN A 629 0.69 8.27 -16.34
C ASN A 629 0.73 7.25 -17.49
N SER A 630 1.06 7.73 -18.70
CA SER A 630 1.13 6.88 -19.88
C SER A 630 2.27 5.85 -19.78
N LYS A 631 3.40 6.19 -19.15
CA LYS A 631 4.52 5.26 -18.95
C LYS A 631 4.15 4.09 -18.03
N GLU A 632 3.24 4.30 -17.08
CA GLU A 632 2.72 3.25 -16.22
C GLU A 632 1.68 2.40 -16.95
N PHE A 633 0.69 3.03 -17.57
CA PHE A 633 -0.39 2.33 -18.24
C PHE A 633 0.09 1.46 -19.42
N PHE A 634 0.85 2.05 -20.35
CA PHE A 634 1.27 1.35 -21.57
C PHE A 634 2.41 0.37 -21.32
N SER A 635 3.13 0.45 -20.19
CA SER A 635 4.11 -0.58 -19.84
C SER A 635 3.52 -1.96 -19.57
N ASN A 636 2.22 -2.02 -19.26
CA ASN A 636 1.52 -3.29 -19.10
C ASN A 636 1.22 -3.96 -20.44
N LEU A 637 1.08 -3.17 -21.51
CA LEU A 637 0.91 -3.64 -22.88
C LEU A 637 2.26 -3.88 -23.57
N ASP A 638 3.23 -3.01 -23.28
CA ASP A 638 4.55 -3.03 -23.89
C ASP A 638 5.66 -2.80 -22.84
N PRO A 639 6.41 -3.85 -22.46
CA PRO A 639 7.48 -3.74 -21.47
C PRO A 639 8.58 -2.73 -21.84
N LEU A 640 8.77 -2.43 -23.14
CA LEU A 640 9.76 -1.47 -23.64
C LEU A 640 9.26 -0.04 -23.67
N TYR A 641 7.98 0.21 -23.37
CA TYR A 641 7.35 1.50 -23.52
C TYR A 641 8.09 2.65 -22.81
N ARG A 642 8.69 2.37 -21.64
CA ARG A 642 9.48 3.35 -20.86
C ARG A 642 10.77 3.78 -21.55
N THR A 643 11.27 3.01 -22.50
CA THR A 643 12.50 3.31 -23.25
C THR A 643 12.25 4.21 -24.46
N TYR A 644 10.99 4.43 -24.83
CA TYR A 644 10.62 5.21 -26.01
C TYR A 644 10.71 6.70 -25.77
N GLY A 645 11.16 7.42 -26.81
CA GLY A 645 11.04 8.88 -26.85
C GLY A 645 9.57 9.30 -26.99
N LYS A 646 9.27 10.58 -26.71
CA LYS A 646 7.89 11.12 -26.73
C LYS A 646 7.13 10.82 -28.03
N GLN A 647 7.76 11.03 -29.19
CA GLN A 647 7.12 10.81 -30.49
C GLN A 647 6.90 9.32 -30.80
N GLU A 648 7.89 8.49 -30.51
CA GLU A 648 7.82 7.03 -30.66
C GLU A 648 6.71 6.44 -29.79
N ALA A 649 6.64 6.86 -28.52
CA ALA A 649 5.60 6.46 -27.59
C ALA A 649 4.19 6.80 -28.10
N LEU A 650 3.98 8.01 -28.65
CA LEU A 650 2.70 8.41 -29.23
C LEU A 650 2.32 7.58 -30.47
N ALA A 651 3.29 7.25 -31.32
CA ALA A 651 3.07 6.38 -32.47
C ALA A 651 2.68 4.96 -32.03
N CYS A 652 3.38 4.41 -31.04
CA CYS A 652 3.07 3.13 -30.43
C CYS A 652 1.67 3.11 -29.79
N GLN A 653 1.30 4.14 -29.02
CA GLN A 653 -0.05 4.28 -28.45
C GLN A 653 -1.13 4.16 -29.53
N LYS A 654 -0.95 4.89 -30.64
CA LYS A 654 -1.89 4.84 -31.76
C LYS A 654 -1.95 3.43 -32.37
N GLY A 655 -0.80 2.78 -32.53
CA GLY A 655 -0.73 1.39 -32.99
C GLY A 655 -1.48 0.42 -32.08
N TYR A 656 -1.34 0.54 -30.75
CA TYR A 656 -2.09 -0.31 -29.81
C TYR A 656 -3.60 -0.08 -29.91
N PHE A 657 -4.03 1.17 -30.10
CA PHE A 657 -5.44 1.50 -30.29
C PHE A 657 -5.98 0.95 -31.61
N GLU A 658 -5.21 1.04 -32.70
CA GLU A 658 -5.58 0.49 -34.02
C GLU A 658 -5.67 -1.05 -34.01
N GLN A 659 -4.82 -1.71 -33.23
CA GLN A 659 -4.82 -3.17 -33.09
C GLN A 659 -6.05 -3.67 -32.32
N GLU A 660 -6.35 -3.03 -31.18
CA GLU A 660 -7.46 -3.45 -30.33
C GLU A 660 -8.18 -2.28 -29.65
N ALA A 661 -9.44 -2.08 -30.01
CA ALA A 661 -10.29 -1.03 -29.44
C ALA A 661 -10.44 -1.09 -27.91
N ARG A 662 -10.23 -2.25 -27.28
CA ARG A 662 -10.29 -2.38 -25.81
C ARG A 662 -9.21 -1.55 -25.11
N HIS A 663 -8.00 -1.47 -25.67
CA HIS A 663 -6.89 -0.73 -25.08
C HIS A 663 -7.18 0.77 -25.03
N GLU A 664 -7.79 1.29 -26.10
CA GLU A 664 -8.25 2.67 -26.15
C GLU A 664 -9.34 2.92 -25.11
N GLY A 665 -10.34 2.03 -25.03
CA GLY A 665 -11.40 2.12 -24.02
C GLY A 665 -10.89 2.06 -22.58
N ASP A 666 -9.91 1.19 -22.29
CA ASP A 666 -9.27 1.08 -20.97
C ASP A 666 -8.47 2.33 -20.62
N TRP A 667 -7.73 2.89 -21.58
CA TRP A 667 -7.00 4.14 -21.40
C TRP A 667 -7.96 5.30 -21.09
N LEU A 668 -9.05 5.43 -21.86
CA LEU A 668 -10.04 6.48 -21.62
C LEU A 668 -10.75 6.30 -20.27
N ARG A 669 -11.08 5.07 -19.86
CA ARG A 669 -11.64 4.78 -18.52
C ARG A 669 -10.67 5.16 -17.40
N TYR A 670 -9.39 4.82 -17.54
CA TYR A 670 -8.34 5.20 -16.58
C TYR A 670 -8.27 6.72 -16.42
N ASN A 671 -8.26 7.47 -17.52
CA ASN A 671 -8.31 8.93 -17.50
C ASN A 671 -9.61 9.45 -16.85
N ALA A 672 -10.77 8.91 -17.25
CA ALA A 672 -12.07 9.31 -16.73
C ALA A 672 -12.17 9.14 -15.21
N ARG A 673 -11.61 8.05 -14.67
CA ARG A 673 -11.55 7.77 -13.23
C ARG A 673 -10.75 8.81 -12.47
N LEU A 674 -9.56 9.18 -12.95
CA LEU A 674 -8.73 10.21 -12.34
C LEU A 674 -9.40 11.59 -12.37
N LYS A 675 -10.12 11.90 -13.46
CA LYS A 675 -10.90 13.14 -13.57
C LYS A 675 -12.12 13.14 -12.67
N ALA A 676 -12.77 11.99 -12.49
CA ALA A 676 -13.82 11.81 -11.50
C ALA A 676 -13.30 11.99 -10.07
N LEU A 677 -12.11 11.46 -9.75
CA LEU A 677 -11.48 11.65 -8.45
C LEU A 677 -11.11 13.12 -8.19
N GLY A 678 -10.52 13.80 -9.18
CA GLY A 678 -10.24 15.24 -9.07
C GLY A 678 -11.51 16.06 -8.85
N ASN A 679 -12.61 15.71 -9.52
CA ASN A 679 -13.91 16.34 -9.29
C ASN A 679 -14.51 16.00 -7.92
N TRP A 680 -14.39 14.75 -7.46
CA TRP A 680 -14.80 14.33 -6.12
C TRP A 680 -14.12 15.19 -5.07
N VAL A 681 -12.78 15.20 -5.02
CA VAL A 681 -12.04 15.97 -4.02
C VAL A 681 -12.37 17.45 -4.14
N GLY A 682 -12.42 18.00 -5.35
CA GLY A 682 -12.63 19.42 -5.56
C GLY A 682 -14.06 19.93 -5.30
N LYS A 683 -15.06 19.06 -5.10
CA LYS A 683 -16.48 19.47 -5.02
C LYS A 683 -17.31 18.77 -3.96
N VAL A 684 -16.91 17.61 -3.46
CA VAL A 684 -17.70 16.85 -2.49
C VAL A 684 -17.94 17.64 -1.19
N GLY A 685 -16.94 18.41 -0.75
CA GLY A 685 -17.01 19.26 0.45
C GLY A 685 -17.80 20.56 0.29
N ASP A 686 -18.02 21.03 -0.95
CA ASP A 686 -18.65 22.34 -1.25
C ASP A 686 -20.18 22.33 -1.11
N GLY A 687 -20.81 21.16 -1.02
CA GLY A 687 -22.26 21.04 -0.88
C GLY A 687 -22.81 21.69 0.40
N LYS A 688 -24.08 22.08 0.41
CA LYS A 688 -24.83 22.25 1.66
C LYS A 688 -25.41 20.89 2.03
N GLY A 689 -24.79 20.22 2.99
CA GLY A 689 -25.35 18.99 3.55
C GLY A 689 -26.76 19.21 4.09
N GLN A 690 -27.59 18.17 4.05
CA GLN A 690 -28.87 18.14 4.76
C GLN A 690 -28.78 17.08 5.85
N GLY A 691 -29.07 17.45 7.10
CA GLY A 691 -28.93 16.56 8.26
C GLY A 691 -27.66 16.85 9.07
N ALA A 692 -27.51 16.14 10.19
CA ALA A 692 -26.31 16.17 11.01
C ALA A 692 -25.42 14.97 10.65
N GLY A 693 -24.14 15.21 10.42
CA GLY A 693 -23.11 14.16 10.39
C GLY A 693 -22.55 13.94 11.81
N TYR A 694 -21.76 12.88 11.97
CA TYR A 694 -21.08 12.57 13.22
C TYR A 694 -19.68 13.16 13.26
N SER A 695 -18.98 13.18 12.13
CA SER A 695 -17.66 13.79 11.98
C SER A 695 -17.68 15.32 11.89
N ASP A 696 -16.54 15.93 11.58
CA ASP A 696 -16.43 17.38 11.37
C ASP A 696 -17.39 17.91 10.29
N ALA A 697 -18.23 18.87 10.67
CA ALA A 697 -19.20 19.51 9.79
C ALA A 697 -18.56 20.26 8.60
N ALA A 698 -17.27 20.64 8.72
CA ALA A 698 -16.56 21.26 7.63
C ALA A 698 -16.40 20.32 6.42
N HIS A 699 -16.43 18.99 6.62
CA HIS A 699 -16.13 17.93 5.65
C HIS A 699 -14.68 17.99 5.13
N PRO A 700 -14.01 16.86 4.83
CA PRO A 700 -12.68 16.88 4.21
C PRO A 700 -12.70 17.45 2.78
N PHE A 701 -11.51 17.74 2.23
CA PHE A 701 -11.25 18.11 0.83
C PHE A 701 -11.61 19.54 0.39
N ARG A 702 -11.56 20.51 1.30
CA ARG A 702 -11.78 21.94 1.05
C ARG A 702 -10.48 22.74 1.03
N HIS A 703 -9.40 22.20 1.57
CA HIS A 703 -8.15 22.92 1.83
C HIS A 703 -6.95 22.41 1.02
N GLN A 704 -7.18 21.59 -0.01
CA GLN A 704 -6.13 20.94 -0.81
C GLN A 704 -5.26 21.88 -1.68
N GLY A 705 -5.73 23.12 -1.89
CA GLY A 705 -5.04 24.14 -2.69
C GLY A 705 -5.27 24.02 -4.20
N SER A 706 -4.59 24.87 -4.97
CA SER A 706 -4.84 25.08 -6.40
C SER A 706 -3.86 24.36 -7.34
N ALA A 707 -3.12 23.38 -6.83
CA ALA A 707 -2.06 22.67 -7.54
C ALA A 707 -2.43 21.19 -7.77
N ASP A 708 -1.47 20.39 -8.22
CA ASP A 708 -1.62 18.95 -8.41
C ASP A 708 -2.16 18.23 -7.18
N LEU A 709 -3.07 17.30 -7.44
CA LEU A 709 -3.76 16.51 -6.42
C LEU A 709 -2.79 15.47 -5.83
N ASN A 710 -2.04 15.90 -4.82
CA ASN A 710 -1.12 15.04 -4.09
C ASN A 710 -1.87 14.29 -2.99
N THR A 711 -1.76 12.97 -2.94
CA THR A 711 -2.50 12.13 -1.98
C THR A 711 -2.18 12.48 -0.53
N TYR A 712 -0.93 12.80 -0.20
CA TYR A 712 -0.56 13.16 1.18
C TYR A 712 -1.33 14.40 1.69
N LYS A 713 -1.67 15.35 0.81
CA LYS A 713 -2.48 16.53 1.14
C LYS A 713 -3.93 16.11 1.44
N LEU A 714 -4.46 15.17 0.64
CA LEU A 714 -5.77 14.58 0.85
C LEU A 714 -5.86 13.90 2.22
N PHE A 715 -4.85 13.11 2.57
CA PHE A 715 -4.77 12.42 3.85
C PHE A 715 -4.57 13.35 5.04
N LEU A 716 -3.80 14.44 4.90
CA LEU A 716 -3.65 15.45 5.95
C LEU A 716 -4.98 16.10 6.32
N GLU A 717 -5.78 16.47 5.31
CA GLU A 717 -7.10 17.06 5.56
C GLU A 717 -8.10 16.02 6.05
N LEU A 718 -8.06 14.79 5.52
CA LEU A 718 -8.87 13.68 6.01
C LEU A 718 -8.56 13.39 7.49
N ALA A 719 -7.29 13.30 7.87
CA ALA A 719 -6.88 13.08 9.25
C ALA A 719 -7.45 14.17 10.17
N HIS A 720 -7.38 15.44 9.77
CA HIS A 720 -8.02 16.53 10.50
C HIS A 720 -9.54 16.34 10.63
N ALA A 721 -10.24 15.94 9.55
CA ALA A 721 -11.68 15.73 9.59
C ALA A 721 -12.11 14.52 10.45
N LEU A 722 -11.29 13.46 10.49
CA LEU A 722 -11.52 12.24 11.27
C LEU A 722 -11.29 12.42 12.77
N LEU A 723 -10.51 13.42 13.18
CA LEU A 723 -10.26 13.71 14.60
C LEU A 723 -11.47 14.35 15.27
N ARG A 724 -11.71 13.96 16.53
CA ARG A 724 -12.55 14.74 17.44
C ARG A 724 -11.85 16.05 17.84
N GLN A 725 -12.61 16.98 18.42
CA GLN A 725 -12.02 18.19 18.99
C GLN A 725 -10.98 17.85 20.07
N GLY A 726 -9.79 18.45 19.95
CA GLY A 726 -8.66 18.20 20.82
C GLY A 726 -7.87 16.91 20.55
N GLY A 727 -8.25 16.09 19.56
CA GLY A 727 -7.47 14.93 19.10
C GLY A 727 -6.21 15.35 18.35
N GLU A 728 -5.25 14.43 18.18
CA GLU A 728 -3.94 14.70 17.58
C GLU A 728 -3.64 13.83 16.37
N PHE A 729 -3.02 14.37 15.33
CA PHE A 729 -2.43 13.54 14.29
C PHE A 729 -0.91 13.70 14.22
N GLY A 730 -0.23 12.62 13.85
CA GLY A 730 1.21 12.55 13.62
C GLY A 730 1.49 11.81 12.32
N LEU A 731 1.72 12.55 11.24
CA LEU A 731 1.87 11.99 9.89
C LEU A 731 3.24 12.31 9.30
N ILE A 732 3.81 11.37 8.55
CA ILE A 732 5.00 11.62 7.74
C ILE A 732 4.56 12.02 6.33
N VAL A 733 4.99 13.19 5.88
CA VAL A 733 4.59 13.73 4.57
C VAL A 733 5.76 14.39 3.84
N PRO A 734 5.70 14.60 2.52
CA PRO A 734 6.71 15.37 1.81
C PRO A 734 6.85 16.80 2.34
N SER A 735 8.07 17.36 2.23
CA SER A 735 8.35 18.75 2.65
C SER A 735 7.52 19.81 1.91
N GLY A 736 6.92 19.43 0.78
CA GLY A 736 5.97 20.24 0.02
C GLY A 736 4.84 20.83 0.85
N LEU A 737 4.54 20.25 2.02
CA LEU A 737 3.61 20.85 2.98
C LEU A 737 4.05 22.26 3.41
N TYR A 738 5.34 22.49 3.68
CA TYR A 738 5.84 23.78 4.15
C TYR A 738 6.52 24.63 3.07
N SER A 739 7.00 24.04 1.98
CA SER A 739 7.62 24.78 0.87
C SER A 739 6.63 25.25 -0.20
N ASP A 740 5.63 24.43 -0.55
CA ASP A 740 4.92 24.64 -1.81
C ASP A 740 3.80 25.67 -1.68
N LYS A 741 3.62 26.50 -2.71
CA LYS A 741 2.46 27.40 -2.81
C LYS A 741 1.14 26.63 -2.80
N GLY A 742 1.12 25.44 -3.40
CA GLY A 742 -0.05 24.57 -3.47
C GLY A 742 -0.55 24.07 -2.10
N SER A 743 0.26 24.15 -1.04
CA SER A 743 -0.13 23.68 0.31
C SER A 743 -0.60 24.82 1.22
N THR A 744 -0.79 26.04 0.69
CA THR A 744 -1.13 27.24 1.48
C THR A 744 -2.42 27.08 2.27
N ALA A 745 -3.49 26.57 1.65
CA ALA A 745 -4.78 26.41 2.32
C ALA A 745 -4.73 25.40 3.48
N LEU A 746 -3.96 24.30 3.36
CA LEU A 746 -3.69 23.37 4.46
C LEU A 746 -2.90 24.05 5.59
N ARG A 747 -1.86 24.81 5.26
CA ARG A 747 -1.11 25.55 6.29
C ARG A 747 -1.99 26.54 7.02
N THR A 748 -2.87 27.26 6.31
CA THR A 748 -3.85 28.17 6.93
C THR A 748 -4.79 27.41 7.87
N LEU A 749 -5.32 26.26 7.45
CA LEU A 749 -6.14 25.40 8.32
C LEU A 749 -5.39 25.04 9.62
N PHE A 750 -4.14 24.60 9.53
CA PHE A 750 -3.37 24.19 10.70
C PHE A 750 -2.92 25.37 11.58
N LEU A 751 -2.64 26.53 10.99
CA LEU A 751 -2.25 27.71 11.75
C LEU A 751 -3.45 28.35 12.46
N ASP A 752 -4.59 28.48 11.77
CA ASP A 752 -5.72 29.26 12.25
C ASP A 752 -6.73 28.45 13.09
N HIS A 753 -6.78 27.13 12.91
CA HIS A 753 -7.78 26.26 13.53
C HIS A 753 -7.21 25.06 14.29
N CYS A 754 -5.88 24.96 14.42
CA CYS A 754 -5.21 23.89 15.14
C CYS A 754 -4.08 24.43 16.02
N HIS A 755 -3.53 23.56 16.86
CA HIS A 755 -2.21 23.72 17.46
C HIS A 755 -1.20 22.83 16.73
N TRP A 756 -0.47 23.41 15.77
CA TRP A 756 0.64 22.75 15.09
C TRP A 756 1.84 22.67 16.04
N ARG A 757 2.13 21.46 16.54
CA ARG A 757 3.15 21.24 17.58
C ARG A 757 4.54 21.06 17.01
N TRP A 758 4.67 20.21 15.98
CA TRP A 758 5.95 19.89 15.37
C TRP A 758 5.91 19.91 13.85
N LEU A 759 6.96 20.50 13.26
CA LEU A 759 7.30 20.40 11.86
C LEU A 759 8.80 20.08 11.75
N PHE A 760 9.14 18.82 11.46
CA PHE A 760 10.53 18.36 11.50
C PHE A 760 11.00 17.87 10.13
N GLY A 761 11.83 18.63 9.43
CA GLY A 761 12.26 18.35 8.06
C GLY A 761 13.55 17.53 7.95
N PHE A 762 13.47 16.39 7.30
CA PHE A 762 14.59 15.51 6.94
C PHE A 762 15.01 15.66 5.47
N GLU A 763 16.29 15.43 5.20
CA GLU A 763 16.82 15.13 3.86
C GLU A 763 17.12 13.64 3.76
N ASN A 764 16.65 12.98 2.70
CA ASN A 764 16.85 11.55 2.48
C ASN A 764 18.27 11.17 2.02
N ARG A 765 19.30 11.92 2.42
CA ARG A 765 20.70 11.75 1.96
C ARG A 765 21.27 10.38 2.32
N ASP A 766 20.85 9.85 3.47
CA ASP A 766 21.28 8.55 3.99
C ASP A 766 20.34 7.40 3.57
N LYS A 767 19.46 7.62 2.58
CA LYS A 767 18.51 6.63 2.05
C LYS A 767 17.63 6.00 3.15
N ILE A 768 17.06 6.85 4.01
CA ILE A 768 16.07 6.46 5.02
C ILE A 768 14.92 5.72 4.33
N PHE A 769 14.43 6.29 3.24
CA PHE A 769 13.54 5.66 2.26
C PHE A 769 14.32 5.31 0.99
N ASP A 770 13.91 4.25 0.28
CA ASP A 770 14.46 3.85 -1.02
C ASP A 770 13.91 4.73 -2.17
N ILE A 771 14.05 6.03 -1.98
CA ILE A 771 13.71 7.10 -2.92
C ILE A 771 14.93 7.97 -3.14
N HIS A 772 14.76 8.97 -4.00
CA HIS A 772 15.81 9.91 -4.35
C HIS A 772 16.48 10.54 -3.12
N ARG A 773 17.82 10.63 -3.12
CA ARG A 773 18.61 11.08 -1.96
C ARG A 773 18.41 12.55 -1.58
N SER A 774 17.97 13.37 -2.54
CA SER A 774 17.63 14.78 -2.30
C SER A 774 16.19 14.98 -1.84
N PHE A 775 15.36 13.93 -1.85
CA PHE A 775 13.96 14.03 -1.45
C PHE A 775 13.87 14.44 0.02
N LYS A 776 12.89 15.28 0.34
CA LYS A 776 12.70 15.82 1.69
C LYS A 776 11.30 15.46 2.18
N PHE A 777 11.24 15.05 3.44
CA PHE A 777 10.00 14.68 4.12
C PHE A 777 10.01 15.21 5.55
N CYS A 778 8.85 15.26 6.18
CA CYS A 778 8.71 15.72 7.55
C CYS A 778 7.64 14.95 8.32
N PRO A 779 7.93 14.52 9.56
CA PRO A 779 6.91 14.30 10.57
C PRO A 779 6.22 15.62 10.93
N VAL A 780 4.89 15.58 10.93
CA VAL A 780 4.01 16.72 11.21
C VAL A 780 3.05 16.31 12.32
N LEU A 781 3.07 17.06 13.42
CA LEU A 781 2.17 16.82 14.55
C LEU A 781 1.25 18.01 14.77
N VAL A 782 -0.05 17.75 14.75
CA VAL A 782 -1.09 18.77 14.87
C VAL A 782 -2.18 18.28 15.80
N ARG A 783 -2.56 19.13 16.76
CA ARG A 783 -3.76 18.93 17.58
C ARG A 783 -4.90 19.76 17.04
N LYS A 784 -6.05 19.13 16.83
CA LYS A 784 -7.25 19.79 16.30
C LYS A 784 -7.86 20.76 17.30
N GLY A 785 -8.25 21.94 16.81
CA GLY A 785 -8.83 23.02 17.59
C GLY A 785 -7.80 24.02 18.10
N GLY A 786 -8.27 25.21 18.47
CA GLY A 786 -7.43 26.32 18.91
C GLY A 786 -6.78 27.08 17.75
N GLN A 787 -5.63 27.70 18.02
CA GLN A 787 -4.85 28.47 17.05
C GLN A 787 -3.36 28.31 17.35
N THR A 788 -2.54 28.20 16.30
CA THR A 788 -1.10 28.07 16.41
C THR A 788 -0.47 29.44 16.59
N ARG A 789 0.17 29.67 17.75
CA ARG A 789 0.93 30.89 18.03
C ARG A 789 2.43 30.71 17.89
N ALA A 790 2.91 29.51 18.23
CA ALA A 790 4.28 29.07 18.09
C ALA A 790 4.28 27.58 17.79
N LEU A 791 5.33 27.10 17.12
CA LEU A 791 5.51 25.68 16.79
C LEU A 791 6.98 25.30 16.91
N ARG A 792 7.26 24.02 17.19
CA ARG A 792 8.62 23.49 17.23
C ARG A 792 9.01 23.05 15.82
N ALA A 793 10.09 23.61 15.30
CA ALA A 793 10.59 23.27 13.96
C ALA A 793 12.08 22.96 13.95
N ALA A 794 12.46 22.01 13.09
CA ALA A 794 13.83 21.76 12.69
C ALA A 794 13.83 21.40 11.20
N PHE A 795 14.92 21.70 10.49
CA PHE A 795 15.03 21.45 9.05
C PHE A 795 16.42 20.91 8.72
N MET A 796 16.54 20.30 7.54
CA MET A 796 17.81 19.80 6.99
C MET A 796 18.48 18.74 7.89
N ARG A 797 17.67 17.98 8.63
CA ARG A 797 18.12 16.88 9.47
C ARG A 797 18.39 15.64 8.64
N ARG A 798 19.34 14.82 9.08
CA ARG A 798 19.78 13.63 8.32
C ARG A 798 19.73 12.36 9.16
N SER A 799 20.09 12.46 10.45
CA SER A 799 19.98 11.34 11.37
C SER A 799 18.57 11.25 11.93
N LEU A 800 17.98 10.06 11.92
CA LEU A 800 16.73 9.78 12.61
C LEU A 800 16.84 10.00 14.13
N ASP A 801 18.04 9.88 14.70
CA ASP A 801 18.31 10.17 16.12
C ASP A 801 18.01 11.64 16.48
N ASP A 802 18.06 12.57 15.51
CA ASP A 802 17.69 13.97 15.75
C ASP A 802 16.19 14.13 16.06
N TRP A 803 15.37 13.14 15.68
CA TRP A 803 13.93 13.12 15.94
C TRP A 803 13.56 12.36 17.20
N ASP A 804 14.43 11.53 17.78
CA ASP A 804 14.18 10.90 19.09
C ASP A 804 14.14 11.91 20.23
#